data_AF-A0A1Y1IDE3-F1
#
_entry.id   AF-A0A1Y1IDE3-F1
#
_cell.length_a   1.000
_cell.length_b   1.000
_cell.length_c   1.000
_cell.angle_alpha   90.00
_cell.angle_beta   90.00
_cell.angle_gamma   90.00
#
_symmetry.space_group_name_H-M   'P 1'
#
loop_
_entity.id
_entity.type
_entity.pdbx_description
1 polymer ?
#
loop_
_entity_poly.entity_id
_entity_poly.type
_entity_poly.pdbx_seq_one_letter_code
_entity_poly.pdbx_strand_id
1 'polypeptide(L)'
;MAAPGQLEDDRSSGLVMLTMREVEEALAFCATLSDESPSSDVSGSKRERLRRLSTSDAFTIHMQVASVAKAQDFVKKGVFKILCQNLRSLEDEKATLNTLANMVNLMERVPELVAKGWEFGAVKPIAGIVKDADKQGLFGRAGIQSQTEKQNRALLGAQLLRGALCFLSVMGKPLQSHRPGDPPYRATVKTYKWLAKEGFVLLAAKAWLALSALGPHLSNPMEQKIFDSLSFNASAIVHAAVSLELQNEDLVTMPGLLDAVCPYLLGETSAMSEDLSSAHFNALSVLGTLWLEDRSDSPQAALYRNARKKLARHNDALNVALALQKLVEHGAPNLHAGVGHLQMCFIELAYLLSVEHSGDVPAPVLETACHLMGTAIDERLYERARSAIAHAYHAGRLSVDQLFAHLFPEFLDAVKCKIVQAAPATVMVEELYWLANMLDFLVLAFRYAVPTVSRDGRFVPPSDAEEATELPMNELPRLVTLIVAKKVPALLTQLFRSVFVRRVYDLCSVLAMSAIGQREELRRSLAEALVGPLSVAKFEKLQEDDPGAVEKRERVLKLLTEDIRTDRKILKYGGIQTRTGTSSVKIVYDWGSNKFEVVESFARQIKTSLAGRSLDAEHHRHVEAIMEDLQKLSVSTRTAHATQDSASDAPEKACAKCRTRTSFAKRCSGCKVVYYCGVDCQRKDWPKHRTDCKSRAS
;
A
#
# COMPACT_ATOMS: atom_id res chain seq x y z
N MET A 1 -22.05 14.35 -69.08
CA MET A 1 -22.70 13.10 -69.53
C MET A 1 -21.61 12.10 -69.88
N ALA A 2 -21.28 11.21 -68.94
CA ALA A 2 -20.37 10.09 -69.12
C ALA A 2 -20.95 8.93 -68.30
N ALA A 3 -21.01 7.74 -68.90
CA ALA A 3 -21.72 6.57 -68.40
C ALA A 3 -21.06 5.98 -67.13
N PRO A 4 -21.84 5.36 -66.22
CA PRO A 4 -21.30 4.65 -65.07
C PRO A 4 -20.76 3.27 -65.52
N GLY A 5 -19.48 3.05 -65.26
CA GLY A 5 -18.81 1.76 -65.47
C GLY A 5 -19.33 0.68 -64.53
N GLN A 6 -19.48 -0.52 -65.08
CA GLN A 6 -19.89 -1.73 -64.40
C GLN A 6 -18.85 -2.13 -63.34
N LEU A 7 -19.29 -2.29 -62.10
CA LEU A 7 -18.58 -3.04 -61.06
C LEU A 7 -18.77 -4.53 -61.37
N GLU A 8 -17.67 -5.21 -61.71
CA GLU A 8 -17.64 -6.66 -61.81
C GLU A 8 -17.81 -7.28 -60.41
N ASP A 9 -18.73 -8.24 -60.35
CA ASP A 9 -19.19 -8.99 -59.19
C ASP A 9 -18.15 -10.08 -58.85
N ASP A 10 -17.20 -9.78 -57.95
CA ASP A 10 -16.24 -10.77 -57.43
C ASP A 10 -16.94 -11.71 -56.43
N ARG A 11 -17.80 -12.57 -56.95
CA ARG A 11 -18.40 -13.71 -56.24
C ARG A 11 -17.53 -14.94 -56.43
N SER A 12 -16.34 -14.96 -55.81
CA SER A 12 -15.49 -16.16 -55.86
C SER A 12 -14.76 -16.52 -54.56
N SER A 13 -15.15 -15.97 -53.41
CA SER A 13 -14.75 -16.51 -52.09
C SER A 13 -15.94 -17.19 -51.40
N GLY A 14 -16.14 -18.48 -51.67
CA GLY A 14 -17.15 -19.33 -51.03
C GLY A 14 -16.86 -19.60 -49.55
N LEU A 15 -16.94 -18.57 -48.71
CA LEU A 15 -16.87 -18.71 -47.26
C LEU A 15 -18.28 -19.07 -46.74
N VAL A 16 -18.55 -20.37 -46.58
CA VAL A 16 -19.80 -20.85 -45.98
C VAL A 16 -19.84 -20.40 -44.51
N MET A 17 -20.69 -19.43 -44.18
CA MET A 17 -20.95 -19.03 -42.79
C MET A 17 -21.65 -20.18 -42.08
N LEU A 18 -20.97 -20.79 -41.10
CA LEU A 18 -21.59 -21.79 -40.23
C LEU A 18 -22.69 -21.14 -39.40
N THR A 19 -23.89 -21.69 -39.46
CA THR A 19 -25.01 -21.38 -38.60
C THR A 19 -24.72 -21.77 -37.15
N MET A 20 -25.39 -21.12 -36.20
CA MET A 20 -25.32 -21.51 -34.78
C MET A 20 -25.66 -22.98 -34.55
N ARG A 21 -26.59 -23.51 -35.35
CA ARG A 21 -26.94 -24.92 -35.36
C ARG A 21 -25.76 -25.80 -35.76
N GLU A 22 -25.00 -25.44 -36.79
CA GLU A 22 -23.81 -26.19 -37.20
C GLU A 22 -22.68 -26.12 -36.17
N VAL A 23 -22.55 -24.99 -35.46
CA VAL A 23 -21.65 -24.89 -34.31
C VAL A 23 -22.07 -25.86 -33.20
N GLU A 24 -23.35 -25.88 -32.85
CA GLU A 24 -23.89 -26.81 -31.84
C GLU A 24 -23.81 -28.27 -32.26
N GLU A 25 -24.06 -28.59 -33.53
CA GLU A 25 -23.93 -29.93 -34.09
C GLU A 25 -22.47 -30.40 -34.10
N ALA A 26 -21.53 -29.52 -34.46
CA ALA A 26 -20.10 -29.81 -34.38
C ALA A 26 -19.65 -30.05 -32.93
N LEU A 27 -20.18 -29.28 -31.98
CA LEU A 27 -19.89 -29.42 -30.54
C LEU A 27 -20.53 -30.67 -29.93
N ALA A 28 -21.77 -31.02 -30.33
CA ALA A 28 -22.45 -32.23 -29.92
C ALA A 28 -21.70 -33.47 -30.43
N PHE A 29 -21.21 -33.42 -31.67
CA PHE A 29 -20.35 -34.46 -32.25
C PHE A 29 -19.00 -34.60 -31.51
N CYS A 30 -18.45 -33.53 -30.96
CA CYS A 30 -17.22 -33.62 -30.15
C CYS A 30 -17.45 -34.30 -28.80
N ALA A 31 -18.64 -34.13 -28.22
CA ALA A 31 -19.01 -34.65 -26.91
C ALA A 31 -19.19 -36.17 -26.88
N THR A 32 -19.59 -36.78 -28.00
CA THR A 32 -19.84 -38.23 -28.10
C THR A 32 -18.57 -39.07 -28.24
N LEU A 33 -17.38 -38.46 -28.26
CA LEU A 33 -16.14 -39.11 -28.68
C LEU A 33 -15.02 -39.05 -27.63
N SER A 34 -15.33 -38.75 -26.36
CA SER A 34 -14.33 -38.73 -25.29
C SER A 34 -13.96 -40.11 -24.74
N ASP A 35 -14.74 -41.17 -25.03
CA ASP A 35 -14.58 -42.48 -24.37
C ASP A 35 -14.29 -43.68 -25.29
N GLU A 36 -14.32 -43.55 -26.62
CA GLU A 36 -14.08 -44.69 -27.52
C GLU A 36 -12.85 -44.52 -28.42
N SER A 37 -12.01 -45.56 -28.43
CA SER A 37 -10.86 -45.71 -29.31
C SER A 37 -11.34 -45.69 -30.78
N PRO A 38 -11.01 -44.66 -31.58
CA PRO A 38 -11.59 -44.53 -32.91
C PRO A 38 -11.00 -45.55 -33.89
N SER A 39 -11.86 -46.23 -34.64
CA SER A 39 -11.46 -46.96 -35.86
C SER A 39 -10.86 -45.98 -36.87
N SER A 40 -9.85 -46.44 -37.63
CA SER A 40 -8.94 -45.58 -38.40
C SER A 40 -9.58 -44.68 -39.47
N ASP A 41 -10.76 -45.05 -40.01
CA ASP A 41 -11.37 -44.36 -41.16
C ASP A 41 -12.23 -43.13 -40.82
N VAL A 42 -12.70 -42.96 -39.57
CA VAL A 42 -13.56 -41.81 -39.20
C VAL A 42 -12.75 -40.57 -38.76
N SER A 43 -11.45 -40.74 -38.54
CA SER A 43 -10.57 -39.71 -37.97
C SER A 43 -10.37 -38.48 -38.87
N GLY A 44 -10.38 -38.65 -40.20
CA GLY A 44 -10.18 -37.58 -41.18
C GLY A 44 -11.31 -36.54 -41.21
N SER A 45 -12.57 -36.99 -41.15
CA SER A 45 -13.74 -36.11 -41.17
C SER A 45 -13.87 -35.28 -39.88
N LYS A 46 -13.50 -35.86 -38.73
CA LYS A 46 -13.55 -35.19 -37.43
C LYS A 46 -12.55 -34.04 -37.33
N ARG A 47 -11.29 -34.30 -37.67
CA ARG A 47 -10.22 -33.30 -37.60
C ARG A 47 -10.52 -32.11 -38.51
N GLU A 48 -11.06 -32.37 -39.69
CA GLU A 48 -11.45 -31.34 -40.65
C GLU A 48 -12.64 -30.49 -40.17
N ARG A 49 -13.70 -31.11 -39.64
CA ARG A 49 -14.84 -30.36 -39.06
C ARG A 49 -14.40 -29.48 -37.89
N LEU A 50 -13.53 -30.00 -37.04
CA LEU A 50 -12.97 -29.27 -35.91
C LEU A 50 -12.04 -28.14 -36.33
N ARG A 51 -11.24 -28.35 -37.38
CA ARG A 51 -10.45 -27.31 -38.03
C ARG A 51 -11.36 -26.19 -38.51
N ARG A 52 -12.41 -26.51 -39.27
CA ARG A 52 -13.42 -25.54 -39.75
C ARG A 52 -14.10 -24.78 -38.61
N LEU A 53 -14.44 -25.48 -37.51
CA LEU A 53 -15.03 -24.83 -36.34
C LEU A 53 -14.06 -23.84 -35.69
N SER A 54 -12.79 -24.24 -35.49
CA SER A 54 -11.78 -23.38 -34.87
C SER A 54 -11.44 -22.12 -35.65
N THR A 55 -11.68 -22.14 -36.96
CA THR A 55 -11.40 -21.03 -37.88
C THR A 55 -12.63 -20.21 -38.23
N SER A 56 -13.81 -20.55 -37.70
CA SER A 56 -15.08 -19.89 -38.02
C SER A 56 -15.29 -18.62 -37.18
N ASP A 57 -15.60 -17.51 -37.84
CA ASP A 57 -15.97 -16.25 -37.18
C ASP A 57 -17.19 -16.42 -36.27
N ALA A 58 -18.17 -17.26 -36.66
CA ALA A 58 -19.35 -17.55 -35.86
C ALA A 58 -19.00 -18.22 -34.53
N PHE A 59 -18.02 -19.13 -34.54
CA PHE A 59 -17.55 -19.77 -33.31
C PHE A 59 -16.82 -18.77 -32.42
N THR A 60 -16.02 -17.85 -32.99
CA THR A 60 -15.36 -16.79 -32.23
C THR A 60 -16.32 -15.81 -31.59
N ILE A 61 -17.35 -15.37 -32.32
CA ILE A 61 -18.42 -14.53 -31.76
C ILE A 61 -19.13 -15.27 -30.62
N HIS A 62 -19.46 -16.55 -30.81
CA HIS A 62 -20.09 -17.36 -29.77
C HIS A 62 -19.21 -17.49 -28.52
N MET A 63 -17.90 -17.69 -28.71
CA MET A 63 -16.93 -17.77 -27.61
C MET A 63 -16.82 -16.45 -26.84
N GLN A 64 -16.87 -15.30 -27.53
CA GLN A 64 -16.82 -13.98 -26.90
C GLN A 64 -18.02 -13.69 -26.00
N VAL A 65 -19.17 -14.32 -26.23
CA VAL A 65 -20.39 -14.15 -25.41
C VAL A 65 -20.69 -15.35 -24.51
N ALA A 66 -19.89 -16.43 -24.58
CA ALA A 66 -20.10 -17.62 -23.80
C ALA A 66 -20.01 -17.34 -22.29
N SER A 67 -20.90 -17.95 -21.50
CA SER A 67 -20.79 -17.93 -20.04
C SER A 67 -19.62 -18.80 -19.55
N VAL A 68 -19.18 -18.61 -18.31
CA VAL A 68 -18.15 -19.46 -17.69
C VAL A 68 -18.54 -20.95 -17.74
N ALA A 69 -19.78 -21.28 -17.42
CA ALA A 69 -20.29 -22.66 -17.47
C ALA A 69 -20.23 -23.24 -18.90
N LYS A 70 -20.56 -22.44 -19.91
CA LYS A 70 -20.49 -22.85 -21.32
C LYS A 70 -19.03 -23.03 -21.79
N ALA A 71 -18.14 -22.13 -21.38
CA ALA A 71 -16.71 -22.28 -21.65
C ALA A 71 -16.14 -23.56 -21.00
N GLN A 72 -16.52 -23.86 -19.75
CA GLN A 72 -16.16 -25.12 -19.09
C GLN A 72 -16.71 -26.35 -19.82
N ASP A 73 -17.93 -26.29 -20.35
CA ASP A 73 -18.49 -27.35 -21.21
C ASP A 73 -17.63 -27.58 -22.46
N PHE A 74 -17.19 -26.52 -23.15
CA PHE A 74 -16.27 -26.64 -24.28
C PHE A 74 -14.93 -27.26 -23.89
N VAL A 75 -14.39 -26.88 -22.73
CA VAL A 75 -13.15 -27.47 -22.21
C VAL A 75 -13.32 -28.97 -21.94
N LYS A 76 -14.42 -29.37 -21.28
CA LYS A 76 -14.74 -30.78 -21.02
C LYS A 76 -14.87 -31.59 -22.30
N LYS A 77 -15.42 -30.98 -23.36
CA LYS A 77 -15.53 -31.57 -24.71
C LYS A 77 -14.20 -31.58 -25.49
N GLY A 78 -13.09 -31.17 -24.88
CA GLY A 78 -11.76 -31.21 -25.48
C GLY A 78 -11.46 -30.10 -26.48
N VAL A 79 -12.34 -29.10 -26.63
CA VAL A 79 -12.19 -28.03 -27.63
C VAL A 79 -10.85 -27.30 -27.48
N PHE A 80 -10.44 -26.98 -26.25
CA PHE A 80 -9.17 -26.29 -26.02
C PHE A 80 -7.94 -27.09 -26.48
N LYS A 81 -7.94 -28.41 -26.26
CA LYS A 81 -6.86 -29.30 -26.74
C LYS A 81 -6.77 -29.29 -28.26
N ILE A 82 -7.92 -29.31 -28.93
CA ILE A 82 -8.02 -29.28 -30.39
C ILE A 82 -7.50 -27.95 -30.94
N LEU A 83 -7.88 -26.81 -30.34
CA LEU A 83 -7.35 -25.50 -30.72
C LEU A 83 -5.82 -25.45 -30.65
N CYS A 84 -5.24 -25.98 -29.55
CA CYS A 84 -3.79 -26.07 -29.39
C CYS A 84 -3.11 -26.95 -30.46
N GLN A 85 -3.76 -28.05 -30.85
CA GLN A 85 -3.24 -28.95 -31.89
C GLN A 85 -3.34 -28.33 -33.29
N ASN A 86 -4.43 -27.60 -33.58
CA ASN A 86 -4.65 -26.98 -34.88
C ASN A 86 -3.62 -25.89 -35.19
N LEU A 87 -3.21 -25.10 -34.19
CA LEU A 87 -2.19 -24.04 -34.33
C LEU A 87 -0.91 -24.50 -35.05
N ARG A 88 -0.53 -25.77 -34.97
CA ARG A 88 0.68 -26.30 -35.62
C ARG A 88 0.54 -26.54 -37.12
N SER A 89 -0.69 -26.55 -37.62
CA SER A 89 -1.05 -26.96 -38.99
C SER A 89 -1.81 -25.89 -39.77
N LEU A 90 -2.07 -24.73 -39.16
CA LEU A 90 -2.74 -23.62 -39.83
C LEU A 90 -1.70 -22.82 -40.63
N GLU A 91 -1.91 -22.74 -41.94
CA GLU A 91 -1.14 -21.87 -42.84
C GLU A 91 -1.87 -20.54 -43.08
N ASP A 92 -3.20 -20.53 -42.92
CA ASP A 92 -4.04 -19.36 -43.11
C ASP A 92 -3.97 -18.41 -41.90
N GLU A 93 -3.73 -17.13 -42.17
CA GLU A 93 -3.61 -16.08 -41.17
C GLU A 93 -4.93 -15.86 -40.42
N LYS A 94 -6.06 -15.79 -41.13
CA LYS A 94 -7.38 -15.58 -40.52
C LYS A 94 -7.76 -16.74 -39.59
N ALA A 95 -7.55 -17.97 -40.04
CA ALA A 95 -7.72 -19.20 -39.27
C ALA A 95 -6.90 -19.20 -37.98
N THR A 96 -5.64 -18.78 -38.06
CA THR A 96 -4.73 -18.68 -36.91
C THR A 96 -5.22 -17.63 -35.93
N LEU A 97 -5.63 -16.46 -36.41
CA LEU A 97 -6.19 -15.38 -35.59
C LEU A 97 -7.46 -15.81 -34.85
N ASN A 98 -8.40 -16.45 -35.54
CA ASN A 98 -9.63 -16.96 -34.93
C ASN A 98 -9.32 -18.03 -33.87
N THR A 99 -8.36 -18.91 -34.14
CA THR A 99 -7.90 -19.91 -33.17
C THR A 99 -7.31 -19.27 -31.92
N LEU A 100 -6.44 -18.26 -32.07
CA LEU A 100 -5.87 -17.48 -30.96
C LEU A 100 -6.95 -16.78 -30.13
N ALA A 101 -7.89 -16.10 -30.79
CA ALA A 101 -9.00 -15.42 -30.13
C ALA A 101 -9.87 -16.40 -29.33
N ASN A 102 -10.14 -17.58 -29.87
CA ASN A 102 -10.90 -18.63 -29.18
C ASN A 102 -10.15 -19.15 -27.94
N MET A 103 -8.83 -19.34 -28.03
CA MET A 103 -8.01 -19.77 -26.91
C MET A 103 -7.96 -18.73 -25.80
N VAL A 104 -7.74 -17.45 -26.14
CA VAL A 104 -7.78 -16.33 -25.20
C VAL A 104 -9.13 -16.28 -24.49
N ASN A 105 -10.24 -16.28 -25.23
CA ASN A 105 -11.59 -16.23 -24.66
C ASN A 105 -11.88 -17.38 -23.68
N LEU A 106 -11.37 -18.60 -23.98
CA LEU A 106 -11.50 -19.75 -23.08
C LEU A 106 -10.67 -19.57 -21.81
N MET A 107 -9.41 -19.12 -21.93
CA MET A 107 -8.51 -18.95 -20.79
C MET A 107 -8.94 -17.85 -19.84
N GLU A 108 -9.54 -16.77 -20.35
CA GLU A 108 -10.07 -15.70 -19.50
C GLU A 108 -11.28 -16.15 -18.67
N ARG A 109 -12.05 -17.12 -19.18
CA ARG A 109 -13.22 -17.69 -18.49
C ARG A 109 -12.87 -18.88 -17.61
N VAL A 110 -11.79 -19.60 -17.94
CA VAL A 110 -11.32 -20.81 -17.27
C VAL A 110 -9.80 -20.70 -17.07
N PRO A 111 -9.33 -19.95 -16.06
CA PRO A 111 -7.91 -19.67 -15.84
C PRO A 111 -7.02 -20.91 -15.69
N GLU A 112 -7.60 -22.05 -15.30
CA GLU A 112 -6.92 -23.35 -15.23
C GLU A 112 -6.35 -23.81 -16.57
N LEU A 113 -6.89 -23.29 -17.68
CA LEU A 113 -6.41 -23.58 -19.02
C LEU A 113 -5.01 -23.02 -19.31
N VAL A 114 -4.51 -22.06 -18.54
CA VAL A 114 -3.11 -21.60 -18.66
C VAL A 114 -2.14 -22.78 -18.50
N ALA A 115 -2.42 -23.68 -17.55
CA ALA A 115 -1.62 -24.90 -17.39
C ALA A 115 -1.72 -25.83 -18.60
N LYS A 116 -2.92 -25.94 -19.19
CA LYS A 116 -3.16 -26.78 -20.37
C LYS A 116 -2.56 -26.18 -21.65
N GLY A 117 -2.49 -24.86 -21.79
CA GLY A 117 -1.89 -24.21 -22.95
C GLY A 117 -0.40 -24.54 -23.06
N TRP A 118 0.29 -24.58 -21.91
CA TRP A 118 1.66 -25.08 -21.81
C TRP A 118 1.74 -26.59 -22.12
N GLU A 119 0.93 -27.42 -21.44
CA GLU A 119 0.94 -28.89 -21.59
C GLU A 119 0.69 -29.35 -23.03
N PHE A 120 -0.25 -28.71 -23.73
CA PHE A 120 -0.58 -29.03 -25.13
C PHE A 120 0.38 -28.37 -26.13
N GLY A 121 1.38 -27.62 -25.66
CA GLY A 121 2.44 -27.05 -26.47
C GLY A 121 1.96 -25.94 -27.41
N ALA A 122 0.99 -25.13 -26.98
CA ALA A 122 0.52 -23.97 -27.74
C ALA A 122 1.53 -22.80 -27.71
N VAL A 123 2.31 -22.68 -26.63
CA VAL A 123 3.23 -21.54 -26.43
C VAL A 123 4.27 -21.44 -27.55
N LYS A 124 4.87 -22.55 -27.98
CA LYS A 124 5.95 -22.55 -28.99
C LYS A 124 5.52 -22.00 -30.36
N PRO A 125 4.45 -22.48 -31.02
CA PRO A 125 4.01 -21.93 -32.30
C PRO A 125 3.60 -20.45 -32.19
N ILE A 126 2.95 -20.06 -31.10
CA ILE A 126 2.52 -18.67 -30.87
C ILE A 126 3.72 -17.74 -30.70
N ALA A 127 4.73 -18.19 -29.95
CA ALA A 127 5.97 -17.43 -29.83
C ALA A 127 6.69 -17.34 -31.19
N GLY A 128 6.61 -18.38 -32.04
CA GLY A 128 7.06 -18.33 -33.44
C GLY A 128 6.55 -17.10 -34.21
N ILE A 129 5.25 -16.77 -34.07
CA ILE A 129 4.62 -15.59 -34.70
C ILE A 129 5.33 -14.29 -34.28
N VAL A 130 5.67 -14.15 -32.98
CA VAL A 130 6.38 -12.97 -32.46
C VAL A 130 7.81 -12.88 -33.01
N LYS A 131 8.50 -14.03 -33.13
CA LYS A 131 9.84 -14.09 -33.75
C LYS A 131 9.80 -13.72 -35.22
N ASP A 132 8.76 -14.15 -35.95
CA ASP A 132 8.63 -13.84 -37.37
C ASP A 132 8.29 -12.37 -37.60
N ALA A 133 7.51 -11.74 -36.70
CA ALA A 133 7.32 -10.29 -36.69
C ALA A 133 8.64 -9.51 -36.49
N ASP A 134 9.51 -9.96 -35.59
CA ASP A 134 10.86 -9.35 -35.41
C ASP A 134 11.73 -9.52 -36.66
N LYS A 135 11.73 -10.71 -37.28
CA LYS A 135 12.47 -10.96 -38.54
C LYS A 135 11.99 -10.10 -39.70
N GLN A 136 10.69 -9.81 -39.76
CA GLN A 136 10.11 -8.87 -40.73
C GLN A 136 10.48 -7.41 -40.44
N GLY A 137 11.18 -7.14 -39.33
CA GLY A 137 11.61 -5.81 -38.93
C GLY A 137 10.49 -4.95 -38.36
N LEU A 138 9.38 -5.56 -37.91
CA LEU A 138 8.24 -4.80 -37.37
C LEU A 138 8.57 -4.04 -36.08
N PHE A 139 9.54 -4.51 -35.29
CA PHE A 139 9.97 -3.84 -34.06
C PHE A 139 11.09 -2.80 -34.27
N GLY A 140 11.59 -2.66 -35.50
CA GLY A 140 12.73 -1.77 -35.79
C GLY A 140 14.05 -2.25 -35.19
N ARG A 141 15.14 -1.54 -35.52
CA ARG A 141 16.43 -1.72 -34.81
C ARG A 141 16.42 -0.82 -33.59
N ALA A 142 16.60 -1.40 -32.40
CA ALA A 142 16.69 -0.65 -31.15
C ALA A 142 17.74 0.48 -31.29
N GLY A 143 17.35 1.71 -30.98
CA GLY A 143 18.24 2.88 -30.96
C GLY A 143 18.32 3.72 -32.24
N ILE A 144 17.56 3.42 -33.29
CA ILE A 144 17.48 4.28 -34.48
C ILE A 144 16.15 5.04 -34.46
N GLN A 145 16.20 6.34 -34.08
CA GLN A 145 15.03 7.24 -34.05
C GLN A 145 14.32 7.40 -35.40
N SER A 146 14.92 6.97 -36.52
CA SER A 146 14.30 7.02 -37.85
C SER A 146 13.47 5.78 -38.18
N GLN A 147 12.74 5.21 -37.22
CA GLN A 147 11.72 4.23 -37.56
C GLN A 147 10.67 4.94 -38.40
N THR A 148 10.44 4.45 -39.62
CA THR A 148 9.51 5.12 -40.53
C THR A 148 8.09 4.97 -40.01
N GLU A 149 7.27 6.02 -40.09
CA GLU A 149 5.82 5.98 -39.81
C GLU A 149 5.14 4.76 -40.45
N LYS A 150 5.64 4.34 -41.62
CA LYS A 150 5.25 3.13 -42.35
C LYS A 150 5.44 1.84 -41.54
N GLN A 151 6.57 1.66 -40.86
CA GLN A 151 6.83 0.48 -40.02
C GLN A 151 5.91 0.44 -38.80
N ASN A 152 5.67 1.60 -38.18
CA ASN A 152 4.78 1.69 -37.03
C ASN A 152 3.32 1.39 -37.43
N ARG A 153 2.86 1.85 -38.60
CA ARG A 153 1.55 1.45 -39.14
C ARG A 153 1.48 -0.02 -39.52
N ALA A 154 2.56 -0.61 -40.05
CA ALA A 154 2.63 -2.05 -40.30
C ALA A 154 2.47 -2.86 -39.00
N LEU A 155 3.02 -2.37 -37.89
CA LEU A 155 2.86 -2.99 -36.57
C LEU A 155 1.39 -2.99 -36.11
N LEU A 156 0.65 -1.89 -36.33
CA LEU A 156 -0.80 -1.83 -36.04
C LEU A 156 -1.61 -2.76 -36.94
N GLY A 157 -1.17 -2.97 -38.18
CA GLY A 157 -1.79 -3.88 -39.14
C GLY A 157 -1.56 -5.37 -38.84
N ALA A 158 -0.56 -5.71 -38.00
CA ALA A 158 -0.16 -7.09 -37.74
C ALA A 158 -1.11 -7.81 -36.75
N GLN A 159 -2.27 -8.26 -37.26
CA GLN A 159 -3.30 -8.91 -36.43
C GLN A 159 -2.80 -10.20 -35.75
N LEU A 160 -1.99 -11.01 -36.42
CA LEU A 160 -1.40 -12.21 -35.82
C LEU A 160 -0.51 -11.89 -34.63
N LEU A 161 0.34 -10.86 -34.74
CA LEU A 161 1.17 -10.41 -33.64
C LEU A 161 0.30 -9.98 -32.45
N ARG A 162 -0.77 -9.23 -32.71
CA ARG A 162 -1.72 -8.82 -31.67
C ARG A 162 -2.33 -10.03 -30.96
N GLY A 163 -2.81 -11.02 -31.71
CA GLY A 163 -3.34 -12.26 -31.16
C GLY A 163 -2.31 -13.02 -30.33
N ALA A 164 -1.06 -13.07 -30.79
CA ALA A 164 0.03 -13.76 -30.11
C ALA A 164 0.41 -13.06 -28.79
N LEU A 165 0.59 -11.73 -28.79
CA LEU A 165 0.87 -10.96 -27.58
C LEU A 165 -0.28 -11.07 -26.57
N CYS A 166 -1.54 -11.03 -27.03
CA CYS A 166 -2.71 -11.21 -26.18
C CYS A 166 -2.75 -12.59 -25.53
N PHE A 167 -2.43 -13.65 -26.28
CA PHE A 167 -2.31 -14.98 -25.70
C PHE A 167 -1.23 -15.05 -24.61
N LEU A 168 -0.03 -14.51 -24.89
CA LEU A 168 1.09 -14.55 -23.95
C LEU A 168 0.85 -13.68 -22.70
N SER A 169 0.15 -12.55 -22.83
CA SER A 169 -0.25 -11.74 -21.67
C SER A 169 -1.25 -12.48 -20.78
N VAL A 170 -2.24 -13.17 -21.35
CA VAL A 170 -3.20 -13.99 -20.59
C VAL A 170 -2.52 -15.15 -19.88
N MET A 171 -1.48 -15.75 -20.48
CA MET A 171 -0.64 -16.74 -19.81
C MET A 171 0.05 -16.18 -18.55
N GLY A 172 0.22 -14.85 -18.43
CA GLY A 172 0.81 -14.17 -17.26
C GLY A 172 -0.18 -13.86 -16.13
N LYS A 173 -1.49 -13.78 -16.42
CA LYS A 173 -2.54 -13.37 -15.44
C LYS A 173 -2.54 -14.17 -14.12
N PRO A 174 -2.22 -15.48 -14.08
CA PRO A 174 -2.17 -16.20 -12.82
C PRO A 174 -1.17 -15.66 -11.78
N LEU A 175 -0.14 -14.91 -12.19
CA LEU A 175 0.81 -14.31 -11.23
C LEU A 175 0.15 -13.34 -10.25
N GLN A 176 -0.94 -12.68 -10.67
CA GLN A 176 -1.65 -11.68 -9.86
C GLN A 176 -2.84 -12.26 -9.09
N SER A 177 -3.38 -13.40 -9.56
CA SER A 177 -4.65 -13.94 -9.09
C SER A 177 -4.56 -15.26 -8.34
N HIS A 178 -3.42 -15.96 -8.41
CA HIS A 178 -3.22 -17.28 -7.82
C HIS A 178 -2.07 -17.27 -6.81
N ARG A 179 -2.11 -18.19 -5.85
CA ARG A 179 -1.05 -18.30 -4.85
C ARG A 179 0.17 -18.99 -5.45
N PRO A 180 1.38 -18.65 -4.99
CA PRO A 180 2.57 -19.42 -5.31
C PRO A 180 2.35 -20.91 -4.99
N GLY A 181 2.48 -21.75 -6.01
CA GLY A 181 2.26 -23.20 -5.90
C GLY A 181 1.01 -23.71 -6.62
N ASP A 182 0.03 -22.87 -6.94
CA ASP A 182 -1.15 -23.32 -7.70
C ASP A 182 -0.75 -23.80 -9.10
N PRO A 183 -1.43 -24.80 -9.69
CA PRO A 183 -1.09 -25.30 -11.03
C PRO A 183 -1.00 -24.21 -12.12
N PRO A 184 -1.94 -23.23 -12.21
CA PRO A 184 -1.83 -22.12 -13.16
C PRO A 184 -0.62 -21.22 -12.91
N TYR A 185 -0.31 -20.92 -11.65
CA TYR A 185 0.88 -20.15 -11.27
C TYR A 185 2.17 -20.86 -11.71
N ARG A 186 2.33 -22.16 -11.38
CA ARG A 186 3.52 -22.93 -11.79
C ARG A 186 3.67 -23.02 -13.30
N ALA A 187 2.57 -23.17 -14.05
CA ALA A 187 2.60 -23.17 -15.50
C ALA A 187 3.01 -21.81 -16.07
N THR A 188 2.55 -20.72 -15.46
CA THR A 188 2.96 -19.35 -15.81
C THR A 188 4.46 -19.17 -15.60
N VAL A 189 5.00 -19.54 -14.44
CA VAL A 189 6.44 -19.49 -14.16
C VAL A 189 7.25 -20.30 -15.19
N LYS A 190 6.82 -21.53 -15.49
CA LYS A 190 7.49 -22.37 -16.52
C LYS A 190 7.45 -21.71 -17.90
N THR A 191 6.30 -21.16 -18.28
CA THR A 191 6.10 -20.47 -19.56
C THR A 191 7.03 -19.29 -19.68
N TYR A 192 7.05 -18.40 -18.69
CA TYR A 192 7.85 -17.19 -18.72
C TYR A 192 9.36 -17.46 -18.62
N LYS A 193 9.78 -18.47 -17.84
CA LYS A 193 11.18 -18.93 -17.85
C LYS A 193 11.62 -19.42 -19.23
N TRP A 194 10.74 -20.14 -19.94
CA TRP A 194 11.02 -20.55 -21.30
C TRP A 194 11.03 -19.37 -22.28
N LEU A 195 10.06 -18.45 -22.18
CA LEU A 195 10.01 -17.25 -23.01
C LEU A 195 11.27 -16.38 -22.84
N ALA A 196 11.70 -16.18 -21.60
CA ALA A 196 12.94 -15.47 -21.27
C ALA A 196 14.17 -16.16 -21.90
N LYS A 197 14.31 -17.47 -21.71
CA LYS A 197 15.41 -18.25 -22.32
C LYS A 197 15.46 -18.13 -23.85
N GLU A 198 14.29 -18.05 -24.48
CA GLU A 198 14.14 -17.95 -25.93
C GLU A 198 14.19 -16.50 -26.47
N GLY A 199 14.44 -15.52 -25.60
CA GLY A 199 14.57 -14.09 -25.93
C GLY A 199 13.24 -13.36 -26.16
N PHE A 200 12.09 -13.98 -25.87
CA PHE A 200 10.77 -13.39 -26.15
C PHE A 200 10.41 -12.21 -25.25
N VAL A 201 10.90 -12.17 -24.01
CA VAL A 201 10.66 -11.03 -23.12
C VAL A 201 11.29 -9.77 -23.72
N LEU A 202 12.50 -9.87 -24.26
CA LEU A 202 13.15 -8.77 -24.97
C LEU A 202 12.41 -8.38 -26.25
N LEU A 203 11.83 -9.34 -26.99
CA LEU A 203 10.99 -9.01 -28.14
C LEU A 203 9.72 -8.28 -27.74
N ALA A 204 9.07 -8.66 -26.64
CA ALA A 204 7.91 -7.94 -26.11
C ALA A 204 8.30 -6.52 -25.66
N ALA A 205 9.45 -6.35 -25.03
CA ALA A 205 9.98 -5.03 -24.68
C ALA A 205 10.29 -4.17 -25.91
N LYS A 206 10.83 -4.75 -26.99
CA LYS A 206 11.04 -4.05 -28.28
C LYS A 206 9.72 -3.64 -28.91
N ALA A 207 8.71 -4.53 -28.89
CA ALA A 207 7.38 -4.21 -29.38
C ALA A 207 6.77 -3.04 -28.61
N TRP A 208 6.88 -3.06 -27.28
CA TRP A 208 6.40 -1.98 -26.42
C TRP A 208 7.13 -0.65 -26.69
N LEU A 209 8.45 -0.69 -26.88
CA LEU A 209 9.27 0.45 -27.27
C LEU A 209 8.80 1.04 -28.62
N ALA A 210 8.66 0.20 -29.65
CA ALA A 210 8.21 0.64 -30.97
C ALA A 210 6.81 1.28 -30.92
N LEU A 211 5.91 0.72 -30.09
CA LEU A 211 4.59 1.29 -29.85
C LEU A 211 4.69 2.66 -29.18
N SER A 212 5.48 2.82 -28.12
CA SER A 212 5.54 4.10 -27.38
C SER A 212 5.88 5.32 -28.25
N ALA A 213 6.67 5.13 -29.31
CA ALA A 213 6.99 6.18 -30.28
C ALA A 213 5.82 6.59 -31.19
N LEU A 214 4.80 5.72 -31.34
CA LEU A 214 3.64 5.94 -32.20
C LEU A 214 2.49 6.68 -31.50
N GLY A 215 2.30 6.42 -30.20
CA GLY A 215 1.13 6.88 -29.43
C GLY A 215 0.76 8.35 -29.63
N PRO A 216 1.71 9.32 -29.52
CA PRO A 216 1.41 10.75 -29.67
C PRO A 216 0.87 11.17 -31.05
N HIS A 217 0.98 10.33 -32.07
CA HIS A 217 0.65 10.67 -33.46
C HIS A 217 -0.65 10.04 -33.97
N LEU A 218 -1.34 9.22 -33.17
CA LEU A 218 -2.56 8.54 -33.59
C LEU A 218 -3.78 9.44 -33.41
N SER A 219 -4.30 9.94 -34.53
CA SER A 219 -5.55 10.72 -34.56
C SER A 219 -6.80 9.84 -34.78
N ASN A 220 -6.62 8.60 -35.28
CA ASN A 220 -7.72 7.68 -35.56
C ASN A 220 -8.10 6.87 -34.30
N PRO A 221 -9.35 6.97 -33.80
CA PRO A 221 -9.79 6.23 -32.61
C PRO A 221 -9.68 4.71 -32.71
N MET A 222 -9.82 4.15 -33.92
CA MET A 222 -9.68 2.71 -34.14
C MET A 222 -8.22 2.27 -34.04
N GLU A 223 -7.30 3.07 -34.60
CA GLU A 223 -5.86 2.83 -34.46
C GLU A 223 -5.44 2.98 -33.00
N GLN A 224 -5.96 3.98 -32.28
CA GLN A 224 -5.73 4.15 -30.84
C GLN A 224 -6.15 2.91 -30.04
N LYS A 225 -7.34 2.35 -30.31
CA LYS A 225 -7.80 1.13 -29.64
C LYS A 225 -6.90 -0.08 -29.90
N ILE A 226 -6.38 -0.21 -31.12
CA ILE A 226 -5.45 -1.29 -31.49
C ILE A 226 -4.11 -1.07 -30.77
N PHE A 227 -3.62 0.17 -30.78
CA PHE A 227 -2.42 0.59 -30.07
C PHE A 227 -2.52 0.28 -28.58
N ASP A 228 -3.57 0.72 -27.89
CA ASP A 228 -3.79 0.48 -26.46
C ASP A 228 -3.77 -1.02 -26.14
N SER A 229 -4.44 -1.83 -26.98
CA SER A 229 -4.47 -3.29 -26.86
C SER A 229 -3.08 -3.93 -27.02
N LEU A 230 -2.31 -3.51 -28.03
CA LEU A 230 -0.95 -4.02 -28.26
C LEU A 230 -0.02 -3.63 -27.11
N SER A 231 -0.05 -2.35 -26.71
CA SER A 231 0.77 -1.79 -25.64
C SER A 231 0.47 -2.42 -24.30
N PHE A 232 -0.82 -2.63 -23.98
CA PHE A 232 -1.22 -3.38 -22.79
C PHE A 232 -0.66 -4.79 -22.78
N ASN A 233 -0.78 -5.53 -23.88
CA ASN A 233 -0.32 -6.92 -23.94
C ASN A 233 1.21 -7.03 -23.88
N ALA A 234 1.93 -6.15 -24.59
CA ALA A 234 3.39 -6.11 -24.54
C ALA A 234 3.90 -5.74 -23.14
N SER A 235 3.33 -4.70 -22.52
CA SER A 235 3.67 -4.30 -21.15
C SER A 235 3.34 -5.38 -20.12
N ALA A 236 2.24 -6.11 -20.29
CA ALA A 236 1.85 -7.21 -19.40
C ALA A 236 2.85 -8.37 -19.44
N ILE A 237 3.42 -8.68 -20.61
CA ILE A 237 4.46 -9.70 -20.75
C ILE A 237 5.75 -9.24 -20.06
N VAL A 238 6.16 -7.98 -20.28
CA VAL A 238 7.36 -7.43 -19.62
C VAL A 238 7.16 -7.40 -18.10
N HIS A 239 6.00 -6.93 -17.63
CA HIS A 239 5.64 -6.94 -16.22
C HIS A 239 5.72 -8.35 -15.62
N ALA A 240 5.09 -9.35 -16.24
CA ALA A 240 5.13 -10.73 -15.75
C ALA A 240 6.55 -11.31 -15.69
N ALA A 241 7.43 -10.95 -16.63
CA ALA A 241 8.83 -11.35 -16.60
C ALA A 241 9.59 -10.68 -15.45
N VAL A 242 9.39 -9.38 -15.27
CA VAL A 242 10.00 -8.57 -14.21
C VAL A 242 9.57 -9.05 -12.81
N SER A 243 8.29 -9.37 -12.62
CA SER A 243 7.76 -9.96 -11.37
C SER A 243 8.34 -11.34 -11.05
N LEU A 244 8.89 -12.03 -12.05
CA LEU A 244 9.57 -13.32 -11.89
C LEU A 244 11.10 -13.18 -11.89
N GLU A 245 11.62 -11.95 -11.88
CA GLU A 245 13.04 -11.61 -11.94
C GLU A 245 13.76 -12.18 -13.17
N LEU A 246 13.06 -12.28 -14.30
CA LEU A 246 13.59 -12.86 -15.53
C LEU A 246 14.14 -11.77 -16.46
N GLN A 247 15.42 -11.89 -16.82
CA GLN A 247 16.12 -10.96 -17.71
C GLN A 247 16.10 -9.50 -17.23
N ASN A 248 16.00 -9.26 -15.92
CA ASN A 248 15.99 -7.89 -15.38
C ASN A 248 17.26 -7.11 -15.80
N GLU A 249 18.42 -7.77 -15.88
CA GLU A 249 19.67 -7.15 -16.35
C GLU A 249 19.58 -6.68 -17.80
N ASP A 250 19.06 -7.52 -18.69
CA ASP A 250 18.89 -7.19 -20.11
C ASP A 250 17.85 -6.07 -20.28
N LEU A 251 16.75 -6.13 -19.52
CA LEU A 251 15.67 -5.14 -19.58
C LEU A 251 16.11 -3.78 -19.04
N VAL A 252 16.80 -3.73 -17.90
CA VAL A 252 17.23 -2.46 -17.29
C VAL A 252 18.29 -1.75 -18.13
N THR A 253 19.12 -2.51 -18.85
CA THR A 253 20.13 -1.98 -19.77
C THR A 253 19.58 -1.67 -21.16
N MET A 254 18.36 -2.11 -21.48
CA MET A 254 17.76 -1.94 -22.80
C MET A 254 17.64 -0.45 -23.18
N PRO A 255 18.27 0.00 -24.28
CA PRO A 255 18.13 1.38 -24.75
C PRO A 255 16.68 1.68 -25.15
N GLY A 256 16.18 2.86 -24.77
CA GLY A 256 14.82 3.29 -25.10
C GLY A 256 13.73 2.76 -24.17
N LEU A 257 13.94 1.67 -23.43
CA LEU A 257 12.84 1.07 -22.64
C LEU A 257 12.30 2.02 -21.57
N LEU A 258 13.18 2.78 -20.90
CA LEU A 258 12.73 3.80 -19.95
C LEU A 258 11.93 4.92 -20.65
N ASP A 259 12.41 5.38 -21.82
CA ASP A 259 11.69 6.35 -22.66
C ASP A 259 10.33 5.81 -23.13
N ALA A 260 10.16 4.50 -23.20
CA ALA A 260 8.88 3.86 -23.52
C ALA A 260 7.95 3.76 -22.30
N VAL A 261 8.48 3.57 -21.10
CA VAL A 261 7.70 3.44 -19.85
C VAL A 261 7.15 4.80 -19.40
N CYS A 262 7.96 5.86 -19.44
CA CYS A 262 7.58 7.18 -18.94
C CYS A 262 6.28 7.74 -19.57
N PRO A 263 6.07 7.73 -20.90
CA PRO A 263 4.85 8.23 -21.51
C PRO A 263 3.56 7.56 -21.03
N TYR A 264 3.60 6.27 -20.67
CA TYR A 264 2.42 5.59 -20.09
C TYR A 264 2.12 6.07 -18.67
N LEU A 265 3.10 6.59 -17.95
CA LEU A 265 2.86 7.18 -16.62
C LEU A 265 2.47 8.66 -16.71
N LEU A 266 2.89 9.34 -17.79
CA LEU A 266 2.57 10.75 -18.06
C LEU A 266 1.24 10.96 -18.79
N GLY A 267 0.73 9.93 -19.46
CA GLY A 267 -0.50 10.02 -20.26
C GLY A 267 -1.63 10.67 -19.48
N GLU A 268 -2.34 11.61 -20.12
CA GLU A 268 -3.37 12.38 -19.43
C GLU A 268 -4.44 11.45 -18.82
N THR A 269 -4.60 11.57 -17.51
CA THR A 269 -5.62 10.88 -16.71
C THR A 269 -7.06 11.27 -17.09
N SER A 270 -7.23 12.25 -17.98
CA SER A 270 -8.52 12.88 -18.33
C SER A 270 -9.47 11.96 -19.10
N ALA A 271 -8.98 10.85 -19.68
CA ALA A 271 -9.79 9.87 -20.41
C ALA A 271 -9.55 8.42 -19.96
N MET A 272 -9.25 8.19 -18.68
CA MET A 272 -9.05 6.85 -18.11
C MET A 272 -10.33 6.01 -18.25
N SER A 273 -10.46 5.27 -19.36
CA SER A 273 -11.34 4.10 -19.42
C SER A 273 -10.87 3.07 -18.38
N GLU A 274 -11.76 2.19 -17.91
CA GLU A 274 -11.40 1.15 -16.95
C GLU A 274 -10.18 0.31 -17.40
N ASP A 275 -10.00 0.12 -18.72
CA ASP A 275 -8.90 -0.64 -19.32
C ASP A 275 -7.54 0.07 -19.26
N LEU A 276 -7.51 1.41 -19.36
CA LEU A 276 -6.29 2.21 -19.29
C LEU A 276 -5.55 2.04 -17.95
N SER A 277 -6.28 1.69 -16.89
CA SER A 277 -5.71 1.39 -15.56
C SER A 277 -4.66 0.27 -15.59
N SER A 278 -4.81 -0.72 -16.49
CA SER A 278 -3.99 -1.93 -16.45
C SER A 278 -2.63 -1.76 -17.13
N ALA A 279 -2.55 -0.98 -18.22
CA ALA A 279 -1.26 -0.64 -18.84
C ALA A 279 -0.43 0.29 -17.94
N HIS A 280 -1.08 1.24 -17.27
CA HIS A 280 -0.44 2.11 -16.28
C HIS A 280 0.11 1.28 -15.11
N PHE A 281 -0.65 0.31 -14.63
CA PHE A 281 -0.18 -0.60 -13.58
C PHE A 281 1.02 -1.43 -14.02
N ASN A 282 1.02 -1.96 -15.25
CA ASN A 282 2.19 -2.68 -15.78
C ASN A 282 3.42 -1.76 -15.89
N ALA A 283 3.25 -0.53 -16.40
CA ALA A 283 4.31 0.47 -16.49
C ALA A 283 4.88 0.85 -15.11
N LEU A 284 3.99 1.03 -14.14
CA LEU A 284 4.36 1.31 -12.74
C LEU A 284 5.16 0.16 -12.14
N SER A 285 4.73 -1.08 -12.33
CA SER A 285 5.42 -2.27 -11.84
C SER A 285 6.80 -2.45 -12.47
N VAL A 286 6.88 -2.24 -13.78
CA VAL A 286 8.14 -2.28 -14.52
C VAL A 286 9.08 -1.15 -14.05
N LEU A 287 8.58 0.07 -13.83
CA LEU A 287 9.34 1.18 -13.26
C LEU A 287 9.87 0.82 -11.86
N GLY A 288 8.97 0.35 -11.00
CA GLY A 288 9.22 -0.05 -9.62
C GLY A 288 10.36 -1.05 -9.51
N THR A 289 10.24 -2.19 -10.18
CA THR A 289 11.21 -3.28 -10.03
C THR A 289 12.54 -3.03 -10.74
N LEU A 290 12.54 -2.41 -11.93
CA LEU A 290 13.78 -2.26 -12.71
C LEU A 290 14.60 -1.03 -12.32
N TRP A 291 13.97 0.10 -11.97
CA TRP A 291 14.69 1.36 -11.73
C TRP A 291 14.52 1.95 -10.34
N LEU A 292 13.52 1.56 -9.56
CA LEU A 292 13.26 2.14 -8.23
C LEU A 292 13.54 1.19 -7.07
N GLU A 293 13.61 -0.12 -7.30
CA GLU A 293 13.93 -1.07 -6.26
C GLU A 293 15.40 -0.96 -5.87
N ASP A 294 15.66 -0.75 -4.58
CA ASP A 294 17.01 -0.81 -4.04
C ASP A 294 17.45 -2.27 -3.96
N ARG A 295 18.45 -2.62 -4.77
CA ARG A 295 19.06 -3.95 -4.83
C ARG A 295 20.52 -3.89 -4.41
N SER A 296 20.81 -3.11 -3.37
CA SER A 296 22.16 -2.93 -2.80
C SER A 296 22.82 -4.24 -2.38
N ASP A 297 22.04 -5.24 -1.94
CA ASP A 297 22.53 -6.57 -1.56
C ASP A 297 22.69 -7.54 -2.75
N SER A 298 22.27 -7.15 -3.97
CA SER A 298 22.38 -8.00 -5.15
C SER A 298 23.82 -8.06 -5.68
N PRO A 299 24.28 -9.20 -6.25
CA PRO A 299 25.51 -9.25 -7.03
C PRO A 299 25.56 -8.22 -8.17
N GLN A 300 24.40 -7.74 -8.62
CA GLN A 300 24.23 -6.74 -9.67
C GLN A 300 23.98 -5.32 -9.11
N ALA A 301 24.26 -5.05 -7.84
CA ALA A 301 23.97 -3.74 -7.20
C ALA A 301 24.50 -2.54 -8.00
N ALA A 302 25.68 -2.67 -8.62
CA ALA A 302 26.25 -1.62 -9.48
C ALA A 302 25.38 -1.31 -10.70
N LEU A 303 24.77 -2.33 -11.30
CA LEU A 303 23.88 -2.18 -12.45
C LEU A 303 22.61 -1.40 -12.07
N TYR A 304 21.92 -1.82 -11.01
CA TYR A 304 20.70 -1.15 -10.55
C TYR A 304 20.99 0.26 -10.04
N ARG A 305 22.14 0.50 -9.40
CA ARG A 305 22.57 1.86 -9.03
C ARG A 305 22.77 2.75 -10.26
N ASN A 306 23.33 2.24 -11.34
CA ASN A 306 23.46 2.98 -12.60
C ASN A 306 22.09 3.22 -13.26
N ALA A 307 21.18 2.25 -13.17
CA ALA A 307 19.81 2.38 -13.65
C ALA A 307 19.04 3.48 -12.91
N ARG A 308 19.10 3.49 -11.56
CA ARG A 308 18.56 4.56 -10.69
C ARG A 308 19.09 5.94 -11.11
N LYS A 309 20.42 6.06 -11.28
CA LYS A 309 21.04 7.30 -11.76
C LYS A 309 20.55 7.71 -13.14
N LYS A 310 20.32 6.75 -14.05
CA LYS A 310 19.76 7.01 -15.38
C LYS A 310 18.31 7.51 -15.29
N LEU A 311 17.48 6.89 -14.44
CA LEU A 311 16.11 7.35 -14.19
C LEU A 311 16.11 8.76 -13.61
N ALA A 312 16.94 9.04 -12.60
CA ALA A 312 16.98 10.35 -11.97
C ALA A 312 17.45 11.48 -12.92
N ARG A 313 18.27 11.14 -13.92
CA ARG A 313 18.73 12.05 -14.99
C ARG A 313 17.75 12.15 -16.16
N HIS A 314 16.67 11.36 -16.17
CA HIS A 314 15.74 11.32 -17.29
C HIS A 314 14.91 12.62 -17.34
N ASN A 315 14.72 13.17 -18.53
CA ASN A 315 14.01 14.45 -18.71
C ASN A 315 12.58 14.43 -18.14
N ASP A 316 11.93 13.25 -18.18
CA ASP A 316 10.57 13.06 -17.67
C ASP A 316 10.49 12.63 -16.20
N ALA A 317 11.61 12.40 -15.50
CA ALA A 317 11.58 11.87 -14.13
C ALA A 317 10.71 12.73 -13.19
N LEU A 318 10.83 14.06 -13.34
CA LEU A 318 10.04 15.01 -12.57
C LEU A 318 8.55 14.99 -12.93
N ASN A 319 8.25 14.92 -14.23
CA ASN A 319 6.88 14.83 -14.72
C ASN A 319 6.22 13.54 -14.24
N VAL A 320 6.98 12.42 -14.21
CA VAL A 320 6.51 11.14 -13.69
C VAL A 320 6.23 11.25 -12.18
N ALA A 321 7.13 11.87 -11.41
CA ALA A 321 6.88 12.10 -9.97
C ALA A 321 5.59 12.91 -9.73
N LEU A 322 5.35 13.96 -10.51
CA LEU A 322 4.12 14.77 -10.44
C LEU A 322 2.88 13.99 -10.91
N ALA A 323 3.00 13.11 -11.90
CA ALA A 323 1.90 12.26 -12.33
C ALA A 323 1.53 11.23 -11.24
N LEU A 324 2.53 10.57 -10.66
CA LEU A 324 2.34 9.64 -9.54
C LEU A 324 1.77 10.35 -8.31
N GLN A 325 2.22 11.57 -8.01
CA GLN A 325 1.66 12.42 -6.95
C GLN A 325 0.15 12.60 -7.12
N LYS A 326 -0.30 13.03 -8.30
CA LYS A 326 -1.73 13.22 -8.60
C LYS A 326 -2.51 11.92 -8.43
N LEU A 327 -1.96 10.78 -8.86
CA LEU A 327 -2.60 9.47 -8.71
C LEU A 327 -2.72 9.03 -7.24
N VAL A 328 -1.72 9.34 -6.41
CA VAL A 328 -1.75 9.09 -4.97
C VAL A 328 -2.81 9.96 -4.28
N GLU A 329 -2.83 11.26 -4.55
CA GLU A 329 -3.70 12.23 -3.87
C GLU A 329 -5.18 12.05 -4.21
N HIS A 330 -5.50 11.82 -5.48
CA HIS A 330 -6.90 11.66 -5.91
C HIS A 330 -7.44 10.27 -5.56
N GLY A 331 -6.57 9.36 -5.12
CA GLY A 331 -6.88 7.96 -4.85
C GLY A 331 -7.43 7.29 -6.09
N ALA A 332 -6.59 6.57 -6.85
CA ALA A 332 -7.06 5.88 -8.04
C ALA A 332 -8.18 4.86 -7.69
N PRO A 333 -9.47 5.16 -7.99
CA PRO A 333 -10.59 4.42 -7.42
C PRO A 333 -10.64 2.98 -7.94
N ASN A 334 -9.96 2.71 -9.06
CA ASN A 334 -9.91 1.40 -9.70
C ASN A 334 -8.62 0.61 -9.38
N LEU A 335 -7.67 1.18 -8.63
CA LEU A 335 -6.38 0.58 -8.31
C LEU A 335 -6.34 -0.07 -6.92
N HIS A 336 -7.47 -0.58 -6.42
CA HIS A 336 -7.55 -1.17 -5.08
C HIS A 336 -6.49 -2.26 -4.81
N ALA A 337 -6.10 -3.05 -5.83
CA ALA A 337 -5.07 -4.08 -5.73
C ALA A 337 -3.62 -3.55 -5.88
N GLY A 338 -3.43 -2.24 -6.09
CA GLY A 338 -2.15 -1.63 -6.43
C GLY A 338 -1.82 -0.33 -5.68
N VAL A 339 -2.66 0.16 -4.77
CA VAL A 339 -2.44 1.42 -4.04
C VAL A 339 -1.08 1.43 -3.32
N GLY A 340 -0.77 0.35 -2.58
CA GLY A 340 0.51 0.26 -1.88
C GLY A 340 1.71 0.29 -2.84
N HIS A 341 1.59 -0.37 -3.98
CA HIS A 341 2.65 -0.38 -5.00
C HIS A 341 2.84 1.01 -5.66
N LEU A 342 1.74 1.73 -5.91
CA LEU A 342 1.76 3.12 -6.38
C LEU A 342 2.43 4.05 -5.37
N GLN A 343 2.05 3.97 -4.09
CA GLN A 343 2.66 4.76 -3.02
C GLN A 343 4.16 4.46 -2.89
N MET A 344 4.55 3.18 -2.98
CA MET A 344 5.95 2.78 -2.96
C MET A 344 6.75 3.33 -4.14
N CYS A 345 6.23 3.22 -5.37
CA CYS A 345 6.92 3.77 -6.54
C CYS A 345 7.04 5.30 -6.45
N PHE A 346 5.99 5.98 -5.99
CA PHE A 346 6.03 7.42 -5.76
C PHE A 346 7.10 7.79 -4.73
N ILE A 347 7.16 7.11 -3.58
CA ILE A 347 8.12 7.46 -2.53
C ILE A 347 9.56 7.14 -2.92
N GLU A 348 9.79 6.01 -3.60
CA GLU A 348 11.13 5.63 -4.07
C GLU A 348 11.63 6.62 -5.12
N LEU A 349 10.74 7.12 -6.00
CA LEU A 349 11.10 8.16 -6.96
C LEU A 349 11.36 9.51 -6.27
N ALA A 350 10.54 9.90 -5.30
CA ALA A 350 10.76 11.11 -4.51
C ALA A 350 12.09 11.05 -3.73
N TYR A 351 12.39 9.90 -3.13
CA TYR A 351 13.66 9.62 -2.46
C TYR A 351 14.84 9.71 -3.45
N LEU A 352 14.75 9.03 -4.59
CA LEU A 352 15.76 9.03 -5.63
C LEU A 352 16.09 10.47 -6.11
N LEU A 353 15.06 11.26 -6.39
CA LEU A 353 15.23 12.64 -6.87
C LEU A 353 15.77 13.57 -5.78
N SER A 354 15.34 13.39 -4.53
CA SER A 354 15.74 14.23 -3.40
C SER A 354 17.17 13.93 -2.94
N VAL A 355 17.48 12.65 -2.71
CA VAL A 355 18.70 12.19 -2.02
C VAL A 355 19.82 11.86 -3.01
N GLU A 356 19.54 11.10 -4.07
CA GLU A 356 20.61 10.57 -4.92
C GLU A 356 21.00 11.50 -6.09
N HIS A 357 20.08 12.37 -6.52
CA HIS A 357 20.30 13.21 -7.71
C HIS A 357 20.43 14.70 -7.40
N SER A 358 20.22 15.13 -6.15
CA SER A 358 20.23 16.56 -5.77
C SER A 358 19.37 17.45 -6.68
N GLY A 359 18.36 16.89 -7.37
CA GLY A 359 17.47 17.65 -8.25
C GLY A 359 16.48 18.48 -7.44
N ASP A 360 16.03 19.61 -7.99
CA ASP A 360 14.98 20.41 -7.36
C ASP A 360 13.64 19.70 -7.48
N VAL A 361 13.30 18.94 -6.44
CA VAL A 361 12.01 18.27 -6.30
C VAL A 361 10.93 19.32 -5.98
N PRO A 362 9.83 19.40 -6.74
CA PRO A 362 8.75 20.32 -6.49
C PRO A 362 8.17 20.15 -5.09
N ALA A 363 7.85 21.26 -4.43
CA ALA A 363 7.21 21.26 -3.12
C ALA A 363 5.98 20.33 -3.03
N PRO A 364 5.06 20.28 -4.03
CA PRO A 364 3.91 19.37 -3.96
C PRO A 364 4.30 17.90 -3.83
N VAL A 365 5.38 17.45 -4.48
CA VAL A 365 5.87 16.07 -4.37
C VAL A 365 6.35 15.79 -2.93
N LEU A 366 7.07 16.72 -2.32
CA LEU A 366 7.55 16.59 -0.94
C LEU A 366 6.40 16.68 0.08
N GLU A 367 5.38 17.49 -0.19
CA GLU A 367 4.17 17.61 0.63
C GLU A 367 3.36 16.30 0.60
N THR A 368 3.16 15.69 -0.56
CA THR A 368 2.53 14.36 -0.65
C THR A 368 3.39 13.28 0.02
N ALA A 369 4.71 13.36 -0.07
CA ALA A 369 5.61 12.44 0.65
C ALA A 369 5.46 12.59 2.19
N CYS A 370 5.27 13.81 2.69
CA CYS A 370 4.94 14.07 4.09
C CYS A 370 3.62 13.42 4.51
N HIS A 371 2.57 13.60 3.70
CA HIS A 371 1.27 12.98 3.93
C HIS A 371 1.36 11.44 3.93
N LEU A 372 2.11 10.86 2.99
CA LEU A 372 2.32 9.41 2.94
C LEU A 372 3.12 8.89 4.13
N MET A 373 4.12 9.63 4.63
CA MET A 373 4.81 9.21 5.86
C MET A 373 3.86 9.18 7.06
N GLY A 374 2.96 10.17 7.12
CA GLY A 374 1.93 10.26 8.16
C GLY A 374 0.82 9.22 8.06
N THR A 375 0.67 8.56 6.90
CA THR A 375 -0.40 7.58 6.63
C THR A 375 0.13 6.21 6.20
N ALA A 376 1.46 6.03 6.19
CA ALA A 376 2.13 4.81 5.76
C ALA A 376 1.55 3.62 6.49
N ILE A 377 1.36 2.50 5.80
CA ILE A 377 0.92 1.22 6.39
C ILE A 377 2.10 0.23 6.43
N ASP A 378 3.14 0.52 5.65
CA ASP A 378 4.30 -0.31 5.38
C ASP A 378 5.57 0.36 5.93
N GLU A 379 6.46 -0.43 6.54
CA GLU A 379 7.69 0.06 7.17
C GLU A 379 8.67 0.62 6.14
N ARG A 380 8.83 -0.05 4.99
CA ARG A 380 9.73 0.40 3.93
C ARG A 380 9.24 1.72 3.33
N LEU A 381 7.93 1.88 3.12
CA LEU A 381 7.33 3.15 2.70
C LEU A 381 7.69 4.28 3.69
N TYR A 382 7.55 4.01 4.98
CA TYR A 382 7.87 4.97 6.04
C TYR A 382 9.36 5.35 6.06
N GLU A 383 10.27 4.38 5.99
CA GLU A 383 11.72 4.63 6.02
C GLU A 383 12.19 5.45 4.82
N ARG A 384 11.69 5.13 3.61
CA ARG A 384 12.00 5.89 2.40
C ARG A 384 11.43 7.30 2.46
N ALA A 385 10.19 7.46 2.94
CA ALA A 385 9.58 8.77 3.13
C ALA A 385 10.38 9.62 4.12
N ARG A 386 10.72 9.04 5.29
CA ARG A 386 11.52 9.69 6.33
C ARG A 386 12.83 10.22 5.77
N SER A 387 13.55 9.38 5.03
CA SER A 387 14.84 9.74 4.46
C SER A 387 14.72 10.84 3.40
N ALA A 388 13.70 10.76 2.52
CA ALA A 388 13.44 11.78 1.52
C ALA A 388 13.11 13.15 2.15
N ILE A 389 12.25 13.16 3.17
CA ILE A 389 11.83 14.37 3.90
C ILE A 389 13.01 14.96 4.67
N ALA A 390 13.79 14.15 5.38
CA ALA A 390 14.95 14.62 6.14
C ALA A 390 15.98 15.28 5.22
N HIS A 391 16.31 14.65 4.09
CA HIS A 391 17.24 15.23 3.13
C HIS A 391 16.70 16.51 2.49
N ALA A 392 15.43 16.54 2.09
CA ALA A 392 14.80 17.73 1.53
C ALA A 392 14.76 18.90 2.54
N TYR A 393 14.54 18.60 3.81
CA TYR A 393 14.58 19.56 4.90
C TYR A 393 15.98 20.16 5.08
N HIS A 394 17.01 19.32 5.19
CA HIS A 394 18.41 19.78 5.33
C HIS A 394 18.92 20.54 4.11
N ALA A 395 18.44 20.18 2.91
CA ALA A 395 18.71 20.91 1.68
C ALA A 395 17.96 22.25 1.57
N GLY A 396 17.12 22.61 2.54
CA GLY A 396 16.31 23.84 2.53
C GLY A 396 15.16 23.83 1.51
N ARG A 397 14.82 22.67 0.95
CA ARG A 397 13.72 22.48 -0.01
C ARG A 397 12.36 22.28 0.66
N LEU A 398 12.38 21.88 1.93
CA LEU A 398 11.20 21.73 2.75
C LEU A 398 11.32 22.66 3.96
N SER A 399 10.39 23.60 4.08
CA SER A 399 10.37 24.55 5.20
C SER A 399 9.79 23.91 6.47
N VAL A 400 10.10 24.51 7.63
CA VAL A 400 9.48 24.10 8.90
C VAL A 400 7.95 24.25 8.84
N ASP A 401 7.46 25.31 8.21
CA ASP A 401 6.01 25.52 8.03
C ASP A 401 5.34 24.39 7.25
N GLN A 402 5.99 23.89 6.19
CA GLN A 402 5.48 22.75 5.44
C GLN A 402 5.46 21.46 6.27
N LEU A 403 6.48 21.21 7.10
CA LEU A 403 6.47 20.08 8.04
C LEU A 403 5.28 20.17 9.01
N PHE A 404 4.98 21.37 9.52
CA PHE A 404 3.84 21.59 10.40
C PHE A 404 2.49 21.51 9.70
N ALA A 405 2.41 21.90 8.42
CA ALA A 405 1.18 21.87 7.65
C ALA A 405 0.85 20.44 7.16
N HIS A 406 1.84 19.71 6.66
CA HIS A 406 1.63 18.47 5.91
C HIS A 406 2.08 17.21 6.65
N LEU A 407 3.16 17.27 7.44
CA LEU A 407 3.70 16.06 8.09
C LEU A 407 3.14 15.83 9.50
N PHE A 408 3.46 16.73 10.44
CA PHE A 408 3.24 16.46 11.85
C PHE A 408 1.78 16.18 12.24
N PRO A 409 0.76 16.86 11.68
CA PRO A 409 -0.63 16.62 12.07
C PRO A 409 -1.09 15.17 11.82
N GLU A 410 -0.77 14.62 10.65
CA GLU A 410 -1.16 13.26 10.26
C GLU A 410 -0.26 12.22 10.91
N PHE A 411 1.05 12.49 10.93
CA PHE A 411 2.02 11.62 11.60
C PHE A 411 1.68 11.39 13.07
N LEU A 412 1.31 12.43 13.82
CA LEU A 412 0.89 12.29 15.21
C LEU A 412 -0.41 11.49 15.35
N ASP A 413 -1.33 11.58 14.39
CA ASP A 413 -2.53 10.74 14.39
C ASP A 413 -2.22 9.26 14.10
N ALA A 414 -1.25 8.97 13.22
CA ALA A 414 -0.74 7.61 13.03
C ALA A 414 -0.02 7.07 14.28
N VAL A 415 0.83 7.88 14.93
CA VAL A 415 1.49 7.52 16.20
C VAL A 415 0.43 7.12 17.23
N LYS A 416 -0.64 7.92 17.38
CA LYS A 416 -1.73 7.61 18.31
C LYS A 416 -2.41 6.29 17.99
N CYS A 417 -2.73 6.06 16.71
CA CYS A 417 -3.34 4.81 16.27
C CYS A 417 -2.45 3.61 16.62
N LYS A 418 -1.14 3.74 16.39
CA LYS A 418 -0.15 2.69 16.68
C LYS A 418 0.05 2.45 18.17
N ILE A 419 0.09 3.50 18.99
CA ILE A 419 0.14 3.36 20.46
C ILE A 419 -1.06 2.54 20.95
N VAL A 420 -2.27 2.86 20.48
CA VAL A 420 -3.50 2.18 20.89
C VAL A 420 -3.52 0.72 20.42
N GLN A 421 -2.98 0.43 19.23
CA GLN A 421 -2.83 -0.95 18.73
C GLN A 421 -1.78 -1.75 19.51
N ALA A 422 -0.69 -1.10 19.90
CA ALA A 422 0.41 -1.72 20.61
C ALA A 422 0.07 -1.99 22.08
N ALA A 423 -0.69 -1.14 22.77
CA ALA A 423 -0.87 -1.27 24.21
C ALA A 423 -1.70 -2.52 24.62
N PRO A 424 -1.29 -3.30 25.65
CA PRO A 424 -0.06 -3.20 26.44
C PRO A 424 1.01 -4.17 25.90
N ALA A 425 1.78 -3.77 24.89
CA ALA A 425 2.82 -4.59 24.28
C ALA A 425 3.94 -4.87 25.29
N THR A 426 3.89 -6.03 25.93
CA THR A 426 4.91 -6.49 26.89
C THR A 426 6.08 -7.18 26.22
N VAL A 427 5.97 -7.52 24.93
CA VAL A 427 7.01 -8.20 24.14
C VAL A 427 7.20 -7.46 22.82
N MET A 428 8.45 -7.22 22.43
CA MET A 428 8.76 -6.70 21.08
C MET A 428 8.41 -7.76 20.06
N VAL A 429 7.46 -7.43 19.19
CA VAL A 429 7.14 -8.19 17.98
C VAL A 429 7.50 -7.33 16.76
N GLU A 430 7.57 -7.93 15.58
CA GLU A 430 8.01 -7.23 14.36
C GLU A 430 7.14 -6.00 14.07
N GLU A 431 5.84 -6.11 14.31
CA GLU A 431 4.85 -5.04 14.10
C GLU A 431 5.07 -3.81 15.01
N LEU A 432 5.93 -3.93 16.02
CA LEU A 432 6.24 -2.89 17.00
C LEU A 432 7.50 -2.09 16.65
N TYR A 433 8.39 -2.58 15.77
CA TYR A 433 9.57 -1.82 15.32
C TYR A 433 9.17 -0.50 14.69
N TRP A 434 8.10 -0.51 13.91
CA TRP A 434 7.60 0.69 13.28
C TRP A 434 7.19 1.77 14.29
N LEU A 435 6.51 1.40 15.39
CA LEU A 435 6.19 2.37 16.45
C LEU A 435 7.45 2.90 17.14
N ALA A 436 8.48 2.07 17.35
CA ALA A 436 9.77 2.55 17.84
C ALA A 436 10.38 3.59 16.89
N ASN A 437 10.40 3.32 15.58
CA ASN A 437 10.95 4.22 14.58
C ASN A 437 10.17 5.56 14.50
N MET A 438 8.86 5.54 14.73
CA MET A 438 8.05 6.75 14.81
C MET A 438 8.36 7.58 16.07
N LEU A 439 8.54 6.92 17.23
CA LEU A 439 8.93 7.59 18.46
C LEU A 439 10.35 8.17 18.36
N ASP A 440 11.28 7.43 17.76
CA ASP A 440 12.65 7.86 17.53
C ASP A 440 12.69 9.07 16.60
N PHE A 441 11.86 9.08 15.54
CA PHE A 441 11.71 10.26 14.68
C PHE A 441 11.22 11.51 15.45
N LEU A 442 10.24 11.36 16.35
CA LEU A 442 9.81 12.47 17.20
C LEU A 442 10.94 12.95 18.11
N VAL A 443 11.65 12.05 18.78
CA VAL A 443 12.77 12.40 19.66
C VAL A 443 13.85 13.15 18.88
N LEU A 444 14.19 12.68 17.68
CA LEU A 444 15.16 13.33 16.80
C LEU A 444 14.72 14.71 16.34
N ALA A 445 13.42 14.96 16.13
CA ALA A 445 12.93 16.30 15.84
C ALA A 445 13.22 17.32 16.96
N PHE A 446 13.39 16.86 18.21
CA PHE A 446 13.74 17.66 19.38
C PHE A 446 15.23 17.67 19.71
N ARG A 447 16.10 17.15 18.84
CA ARG A 447 17.51 16.91 19.20
C ARG A 447 18.23 18.14 19.76
N TYR A 448 17.97 19.34 19.24
CA TYR A 448 18.55 20.59 19.76
C TYR A 448 18.13 20.95 21.18
N ALA A 449 16.94 20.53 21.64
CA ALA A 449 16.49 20.73 23.03
C ALA A 449 17.10 19.73 24.01
N VAL A 450 17.73 18.67 23.51
CA VAL A 450 18.52 17.78 24.35
C VAL A 450 19.95 18.31 24.33
N PRO A 451 20.41 19.05 25.36
CA PRO A 451 21.84 19.23 25.53
C PRO A 451 22.43 17.82 25.57
N THR A 452 23.18 17.46 24.53
CA THR A 452 23.86 16.17 24.46
C THR A 452 24.92 16.19 25.54
N VAL A 453 24.56 15.72 26.73
CA VAL A 453 25.51 15.37 27.76
C VAL A 453 26.23 14.12 27.29
N SER A 454 27.18 14.29 26.38
CA SER A 454 28.29 13.36 26.23
C SER A 454 29.07 13.42 27.55
N ARG A 455 29.26 12.28 28.22
CA ARG A 455 30.13 12.19 29.41
C ARG A 455 31.56 12.66 29.10
N ASP A 456 31.96 12.74 27.83
CA ASP A 456 33.35 12.95 27.39
C ASP A 456 33.55 14.19 26.49
N GLY A 457 32.54 15.05 26.30
CA GLY A 457 32.69 16.32 25.56
C GLY A 457 33.02 16.20 24.07
N ARG A 458 33.07 14.98 23.50
CA ARG A 458 33.20 14.77 22.07
C ARG A 458 31.81 14.73 21.43
N PHE A 459 31.59 15.67 20.53
CA PHE A 459 30.51 15.61 19.55
C PHE A 459 30.76 14.36 18.70
N VAL A 460 29.96 13.31 18.85
CA VAL A 460 29.89 12.27 17.84
C VAL A 460 28.84 12.78 16.86
N PRO A 461 29.22 13.39 15.72
CA PRO A 461 28.25 13.54 14.64
C PRO A 461 27.84 12.11 14.29
N PRO A 462 26.56 11.72 14.46
CA PRO A 462 26.17 10.40 14.05
C PRO A 462 26.35 10.37 12.54
N SER A 463 26.87 9.25 12.04
CA SER A 463 26.71 8.84 10.65
C SER A 463 25.24 8.95 10.19
N ASP A 464 24.31 8.97 11.14
CA ASP A 464 22.86 8.98 10.95
C ASP A 464 22.25 10.40 11.07
N ALA A 465 23.06 11.46 11.19
CA ALA A 465 22.57 12.85 11.27
C ALA A 465 21.81 13.29 10.02
N GLU A 466 22.12 12.67 8.87
CA GLU A 466 21.50 12.97 7.59
C GLU A 466 20.02 12.54 7.51
N GLU A 467 19.55 11.68 8.43
CA GLU A 467 18.19 11.11 8.39
C GLU A 467 17.19 11.76 9.37
N ALA A 468 17.59 12.77 10.15
CA ALA A 468 16.73 13.41 11.15
C ALA A 468 16.21 14.78 10.70
N THR A 469 14.91 15.08 10.86
CA THR A 469 14.36 16.45 10.66
C THR A 469 14.52 17.28 11.94
N GLU A 470 15.75 17.67 12.26
CA GLU A 470 16.05 18.42 13.49
C GLU A 470 15.45 19.83 13.44
N LEU A 471 14.45 20.13 14.26
CA LEU A 471 13.77 21.43 14.22
C LEU A 471 14.59 22.52 14.94
N PRO A 472 14.51 23.78 14.48
CA PRO A 472 15.12 24.91 15.17
C PRO A 472 14.53 25.08 16.57
N MET A 473 15.35 25.52 17.53
CA MET A 473 14.93 25.67 18.94
C MET A 473 13.68 26.54 19.11
N ASN A 474 13.51 27.59 18.29
CA ASN A 474 12.34 28.47 18.32
C ASN A 474 11.04 27.81 17.84
N GLU A 475 11.13 26.70 17.11
CA GLU A 475 9.98 25.96 16.56
C GLU A 475 9.55 24.78 17.45
N LEU A 476 10.40 24.33 18.37
CA LEU A 476 10.07 23.24 19.31
C LEU A 476 8.79 23.51 20.12
N PRO A 477 8.53 24.73 20.63
CA PRO A 477 7.28 25.01 21.34
C PRO A 477 6.03 24.80 20.51
N ARG A 478 6.11 25.10 19.20
CA ARG A 478 5.01 24.86 18.26
C ARG A 478 4.77 23.36 18.10
N LEU A 479 5.82 22.54 18.04
CA LEU A 479 5.69 21.07 18.03
C LEU A 479 5.11 20.52 19.33
N VAL A 480 5.57 20.99 20.50
CA VAL A 480 4.99 20.59 21.79
C VAL A 480 3.50 20.94 21.84
N THR A 481 3.13 22.15 21.39
CA THR A 481 1.72 22.59 21.34
C THR A 481 0.89 21.65 20.48
N LEU A 482 1.38 21.26 19.30
CA LEU A 482 0.69 20.34 18.42
C LEU A 482 0.57 18.93 19.03
N ILE A 483 1.63 18.41 19.64
CA ILE A 483 1.66 17.10 20.32
C ILE A 483 0.63 17.04 21.46
N VAL A 484 0.58 18.10 22.28
CA VAL A 484 -0.40 18.25 23.37
C VAL A 484 -1.82 18.35 22.81
N ALA A 485 -2.05 19.19 21.79
CA ALA A 485 -3.36 19.35 21.15
C ALA A 485 -3.89 18.03 20.56
N LYS A 486 -3.00 17.19 20.00
CA LYS A 486 -3.32 15.85 19.49
C LYS A 486 -3.54 14.80 20.59
N LYS A 487 -3.30 15.14 21.87
CA LYS A 487 -3.41 14.27 23.05
C LYS A 487 -2.44 13.08 23.04
N VAL A 488 -1.30 13.22 22.37
CA VAL A 488 -0.25 12.17 22.34
C VAL A 488 0.31 11.89 23.74
N PRO A 489 0.61 12.89 24.61
CA PRO A 489 1.17 12.63 25.93
C PRO A 489 0.31 11.70 26.80
N ALA A 490 -1.02 11.87 26.77
CA ALA A 490 -1.94 11.01 27.50
C ALA A 490 -1.90 9.54 26.99
N LEU A 491 -1.68 9.32 25.69
CA LEU A 491 -1.58 7.98 25.11
C LEU A 491 -0.23 7.33 25.40
N LEU A 492 0.87 8.08 25.44
CA LEU A 492 2.20 7.58 25.80
C LEU A 492 2.21 6.85 27.15
N THR A 493 1.33 7.23 28.05
CA THR A 493 1.17 6.60 29.37
C THR A 493 0.80 5.12 29.28
N GLN A 494 0.13 4.70 28.21
CA GLN A 494 -0.22 3.30 27.95
C GLN A 494 1.01 2.45 27.64
N LEU A 495 2.11 3.09 27.23
CA LEU A 495 3.38 2.45 26.90
C LEU A 495 4.38 2.44 28.07
N PHE A 496 4.06 3.03 29.23
CA PHE A 496 4.96 2.96 30.40
C PHE A 496 5.19 1.53 30.92
N ARG A 497 4.32 0.58 30.54
CA ARG A 497 4.45 -0.85 30.86
C ARG A 497 4.90 -1.70 29.67
N SER A 498 5.40 -1.05 28.62
CA SER A 498 5.77 -1.71 27.38
C SER A 498 7.29 -1.76 27.23
N VAL A 499 7.73 -2.57 26.29
CA VAL A 499 9.11 -2.61 25.78
C VAL A 499 9.62 -1.26 25.24
N PHE A 500 8.74 -0.28 25.02
CA PHE A 500 9.11 1.07 24.59
C PHE A 500 9.37 2.05 25.73
N VAL A 501 9.26 1.64 27.00
CA VAL A 501 9.31 2.53 28.17
C VAL A 501 10.47 3.54 28.13
N ARG A 502 11.66 3.09 27.73
CA ARG A 502 12.85 3.96 27.60
C ARG A 502 12.68 5.06 26.57
N ARG A 503 12.19 4.72 25.36
CA ARG A 503 11.92 5.68 24.27
C ARG A 503 10.81 6.66 24.65
N VAL A 504 9.80 6.15 25.35
CA VAL A 504 8.70 6.99 25.83
C VAL A 504 9.21 7.99 26.86
N TYR A 505 10.09 7.59 27.78
CA TYR A 505 10.71 8.52 28.73
C TYR A 505 11.66 9.51 28.07
N ASP A 506 12.37 9.11 27.01
CA ASP A 506 13.15 10.04 26.20
C ASP A 506 12.24 11.10 25.56
N LEU A 507 11.15 10.68 24.91
CA LEU A 507 10.18 11.59 24.32
C LEU A 507 9.54 12.51 25.38
N CYS A 508 9.12 11.98 26.53
CA CYS A 508 8.58 12.79 27.61
C CYS A 508 9.61 13.79 28.16
N SER A 509 10.89 13.42 28.21
CA SER A 509 11.97 14.31 28.66
C SER A 509 12.15 15.48 27.71
N VAL A 510 12.21 15.22 26.40
CA VAL A 510 12.38 16.29 25.41
C VAL A 510 11.17 17.21 25.33
N LEU A 511 9.96 16.67 25.50
CA LEU A 511 8.73 17.47 25.61
C LEU A 511 8.76 18.38 26.84
N ALA A 512 9.13 17.83 28.01
CA ALA A 512 9.22 18.60 29.24
C ALA A 512 10.27 19.72 29.15
N MET A 513 11.47 19.42 28.63
CA MET A 513 12.53 20.41 28.42
C MET A 513 12.10 21.50 27.43
N SER A 514 11.47 21.14 26.31
CA SER A 514 11.01 22.10 25.30
C SER A 514 9.85 22.97 25.79
N ALA A 515 9.13 22.53 26.83
CA ALA A 515 8.09 23.32 27.47
C ALA A 515 8.64 24.34 28.48
N ILE A 516 9.91 24.22 28.91
CA ILE A 516 10.58 25.21 29.77
C ILE A 516 10.69 26.53 28.99
N GLY A 517 10.44 27.65 29.67
CA GLY A 517 10.32 28.98 29.04
C GLY A 517 9.00 29.26 28.31
N GLN A 518 8.13 28.26 28.08
CA GLN A 518 6.88 28.45 27.32
C GLN A 518 5.71 28.95 28.17
N ARG A 519 4.60 29.30 27.49
CA ARG A 519 3.33 29.74 28.10
C ARG A 519 2.90 28.75 29.19
N GLU A 520 2.44 29.28 30.32
CA GLU A 520 2.03 28.50 31.50
C GLU A 520 0.97 27.44 31.16
N GLU A 521 0.05 27.76 30.25
CA GLU A 521 -0.99 26.84 29.78
C GLU A 521 -0.41 25.58 29.14
N LEU A 522 0.60 25.70 28.26
CA LEU A 522 1.19 24.56 27.58
C LEU A 522 1.88 23.62 28.58
N ARG A 523 2.64 24.20 29.52
CA ARG A 523 3.30 23.44 30.59
C ARG A 523 2.27 22.74 31.47
N ARG A 524 1.21 23.45 31.86
CA ARG A 524 0.12 22.90 32.67
C ARG A 524 -0.56 21.74 31.97
N SER A 525 -0.90 21.87 30.68
CA SER A 525 -1.48 20.77 29.90
C SER A 525 -0.55 19.57 29.78
N LEU A 526 0.76 19.77 29.60
CA LEU A 526 1.73 18.67 29.55
C LEU A 526 1.86 17.98 30.91
N ALA A 527 1.94 18.76 31.99
CA ALA A 527 1.97 18.28 33.37
C ALA A 527 0.71 17.49 33.76
N GLU A 528 -0.47 17.99 33.40
CA GLU A 528 -1.77 17.32 33.61
C GLU A 528 -1.89 16.01 32.82
N ALA A 529 -1.20 15.87 31.70
CA ALA A 529 -1.21 14.64 30.91
C ALA A 529 -0.20 13.59 31.41
N LEU A 530 0.95 14.02 31.96
CA LEU A 530 2.08 13.12 32.23
C LEU A 530 2.35 12.86 33.71
N VAL A 531 2.18 13.84 34.62
CA VAL A 531 2.63 13.71 36.03
C VAL A 531 1.91 12.58 36.76
N GLY A 532 0.59 12.52 36.69
CA GLY A 532 -0.19 11.47 37.36
C GLY A 532 0.23 10.07 36.90
N PRO A 533 0.21 9.79 35.58
CA PRO A 533 0.61 8.50 35.05
C PRO A 533 2.09 8.13 35.32
N LEU A 534 3.03 9.08 35.25
CA LEU A 534 4.44 8.84 35.62
C LEU A 534 4.59 8.49 37.10
N SER A 535 3.78 9.11 37.96
CA SER A 535 3.79 8.85 39.41
C SER A 535 3.21 7.47 39.73
N VAL A 536 2.12 7.08 39.06
CA VAL A 536 1.59 5.72 39.18
C VAL A 536 2.63 4.69 38.74
N ALA A 537 3.32 4.94 37.62
CA ALA A 537 4.38 4.06 37.15
C ALA A 537 5.50 3.88 38.19
N LYS A 538 5.84 4.95 38.93
CA LYS A 538 6.77 4.93 40.07
C LYS A 538 6.29 4.06 41.23
N PHE A 539 5.02 4.17 41.61
CA PHE A 539 4.47 3.47 42.78
C PHE A 539 4.27 1.98 42.55
N GLU A 540 3.92 1.58 41.33
CA GLU A 540 3.57 0.19 41.04
C GLU A 540 4.77 -0.76 41.07
N LYS A 541 6.01 -0.28 41.29
CA LYS A 541 7.26 -1.04 41.09
C LYS A 541 7.14 -1.88 39.81
N LEU A 542 6.53 -1.31 38.76
CA LEU A 542 6.52 -1.94 37.44
C LEU A 542 7.96 -2.32 37.16
N GLN A 543 8.18 -3.57 36.75
CA GLN A 543 9.48 -4.23 36.57
C GLN A 543 10.51 -3.34 35.84
N GLU A 544 10.99 -2.30 36.48
CA GLU A 544 12.07 -1.45 36.03
C GLU A 544 13.33 -2.12 36.56
N ASP A 545 13.62 -3.29 36.00
CA ASP A 545 14.94 -3.91 36.08
C ASP A 545 15.97 -3.07 35.30
N ASP A 546 15.55 -1.99 34.62
CA ASP A 546 16.38 -0.98 33.95
C ASP A 546 16.51 0.29 34.81
N PRO A 547 17.62 0.48 35.54
CA PRO A 547 17.91 1.71 36.29
C PRO A 547 17.85 2.99 35.44
N GLY A 548 18.11 2.89 34.13
CA GLY A 548 18.06 4.03 33.22
C GLY A 548 16.63 4.54 33.00
N ALA A 549 15.63 3.67 33.05
CA ALA A 549 14.23 4.07 32.94
C ALA A 549 13.78 4.85 34.20
N VAL A 550 14.18 4.37 35.39
CA VAL A 550 13.93 5.04 36.68
C VAL A 550 14.48 6.47 36.66
N GLU A 551 15.76 6.63 36.31
CA GLU A 551 16.43 7.94 36.28
C GLU A 551 15.72 8.92 35.34
N LYS A 552 15.38 8.45 34.13
CA LYS A 552 14.67 9.29 33.16
C LYS A 552 13.28 9.67 33.64
N ARG A 553 12.52 8.75 34.24
CA ARG A 553 11.21 9.05 34.81
C ARG A 553 11.29 10.13 35.89
N GLU A 554 12.23 10.01 36.83
CA GLU A 554 12.44 11.02 37.88
C GLU A 554 12.84 12.37 37.27
N ARG A 555 13.69 12.36 36.24
CA ARG A 555 14.07 13.57 35.50
C ARG A 555 12.86 14.23 34.85
N VAL A 556 12.00 13.47 34.16
CA VAL A 556 10.76 14.00 33.54
C VAL A 556 9.86 14.61 34.62
N LEU A 557 9.62 13.89 35.73
CA LEU A 557 8.81 14.38 36.83
C LEU A 557 9.37 15.69 37.39
N LYS A 558 10.68 15.76 37.62
CA LYS A 558 11.34 16.98 38.08
C LYS A 558 11.14 18.13 37.09
N LEU A 559 11.39 17.93 35.80
CA LEU A 559 11.26 18.96 34.77
C LEU A 559 9.82 19.50 34.66
N LEU A 560 8.83 18.62 34.79
CA LEU A 560 7.42 19.01 34.76
C LEU A 560 6.99 19.77 36.02
N THR A 561 7.74 19.69 37.12
CA THR A 561 7.33 20.23 38.44
C THR A 561 8.18 21.33 39.01
N GLU A 562 9.39 21.54 38.49
CA GLU A 562 10.35 22.50 39.04
C GLU A 562 9.86 23.96 39.00
N ASP A 563 9.10 24.35 37.96
CA ASP A 563 8.65 25.74 37.74
C ASP A 563 7.19 26.04 38.19
N ILE A 564 6.37 25.02 38.46
CA ILE A 564 4.97 25.25 38.93
C ILE A 564 4.93 25.64 40.43
N ARG A 565 6.09 25.64 41.10
CA ARG A 565 6.27 25.98 42.51
C ARG A 565 5.80 27.38 42.93
N THR A 566 5.57 28.31 42.00
CA THR A 566 5.25 29.69 42.34
C THR A 566 3.77 29.98 42.60
N ASP A 567 2.82 29.13 42.16
CA ASP A 567 1.38 29.34 42.41
C ASP A 567 0.82 28.14 43.21
N ARG A 568 0.41 28.37 44.47
CA ARG A 568 -0.01 27.36 45.46
C ARG A 568 -1.35 26.64 45.13
N LYS A 569 -1.64 26.34 43.87
CA LYS A 569 -2.91 25.70 43.48
C LYS A 569 -2.75 24.19 43.38
N ILE A 570 -3.58 23.49 44.16
CA ILE A 570 -3.66 22.03 44.21
C ILE A 570 -4.41 21.52 42.97
N LEU A 571 -3.77 20.71 42.14
CA LEU A 571 -4.43 20.00 41.03
C LEU A 571 -5.01 18.68 41.54
N LYS A 572 -6.31 18.47 41.32
CA LYS A 572 -7.02 17.23 41.66
C LYS A 572 -7.03 16.32 40.42
N TYR A 573 -6.28 15.22 40.42
CA TYR A 573 -6.41 14.20 39.37
C TYR A 573 -7.68 13.36 39.59
N GLY A 574 -8.49 13.21 38.54
CA GLY A 574 -9.57 12.21 38.48
C GLY A 574 -8.98 10.85 38.13
N GLY A 575 -9.30 9.83 38.93
CA GLY A 575 -8.52 8.59 38.99
C GLY A 575 -8.58 7.68 37.75
N ILE A 576 -7.58 6.80 37.67
CA ILE A 576 -7.42 5.79 36.63
C ILE A 576 -8.30 4.57 36.96
N GLN A 577 -9.02 4.03 35.98
CA GLN A 577 -9.76 2.77 36.12
C GLN A 577 -8.79 1.59 36.09
N THR A 578 -8.68 0.85 37.19
CA THR A 578 -8.00 -0.46 37.22
C THR A 578 -8.99 -1.58 36.85
N ARG A 579 -8.49 -2.66 36.24
CA ARG A 579 -9.30 -3.79 35.70
C ARG A 579 -10.09 -4.59 36.76
N THR A 580 -9.91 -4.31 38.05
CA THR A 580 -10.43 -5.12 39.16
C THR A 580 -11.60 -4.49 39.93
N GLY A 581 -12.27 -3.48 39.37
CA GLY A 581 -13.43 -2.81 39.99
C GLY A 581 -13.12 -1.37 40.37
N THR A 582 -14.16 -0.54 40.37
CA THR A 582 -14.17 0.93 40.46
C THR A 582 -13.59 1.47 41.78
N SER A 583 -12.28 1.37 41.94
CA SER A 583 -11.51 2.08 42.97
C SER A 583 -10.55 3.02 42.26
N SER A 584 -11.05 4.21 41.91
CA SER A 584 -10.24 5.27 41.33
C SER A 584 -9.30 5.80 42.41
N VAL A 585 -8.00 5.49 42.31
CA VAL A 585 -6.99 6.08 43.20
C VAL A 585 -6.92 7.57 42.89
N LYS A 586 -7.29 8.40 43.86
CA LYS A 586 -7.15 9.85 43.77
C LYS A 586 -5.77 10.20 44.31
N ILE A 587 -4.86 10.55 43.40
CA ILE A 587 -3.54 11.09 43.74
C ILE A 587 -3.68 12.60 43.63
N VAL A 588 -3.46 13.31 44.72
CA VAL A 588 -3.39 14.77 44.75
C VAL A 588 -1.92 15.13 44.74
N TYR A 589 -1.50 15.89 43.75
CA TYR A 589 -0.12 16.38 43.71
C TYR A 589 -0.11 17.83 44.21
N ASP A 590 0.61 18.06 45.30
CA ASP A 590 0.84 19.39 45.84
C ASP A 590 2.13 19.97 45.25
N TRP A 591 1.96 20.90 44.30
CA TRP A 591 3.05 21.61 43.63
C TRP A 591 3.89 22.44 44.59
N GLY A 592 3.27 23.02 45.64
CA GLY A 592 3.94 23.89 46.59
C GLY A 592 4.98 23.14 47.43
N SER A 593 4.73 21.87 47.69
CA SER A 593 5.62 21.01 48.50
C SER A 593 6.37 19.95 47.69
N ASN A 594 6.09 19.79 46.38
CA ASN A 594 6.57 18.70 45.54
C ASN A 594 6.28 17.31 46.14
N LYS A 595 5.10 17.15 46.72
CA LYS A 595 4.67 15.90 47.37
C LYS A 595 3.42 15.33 46.71
N PHE A 596 3.39 14.00 46.64
CA PHE A 596 2.19 13.26 46.26
C PHE A 596 1.42 12.91 47.53
N GLU A 597 0.19 13.38 47.62
CA GLU A 597 -0.77 12.92 48.62
C GLU A 597 -1.70 11.89 47.97
N VAL A 598 -1.54 10.65 48.39
CA VAL A 598 -2.51 9.61 48.06
C VAL A 598 -3.71 9.83 48.96
N VAL A 599 -4.89 10.13 48.39
CA VAL A 599 -6.09 10.42 49.19
C VAL A 599 -6.40 9.23 50.09
N GLU A 600 -6.56 9.53 51.37
CA GLU A 600 -6.63 8.59 52.51
C GLU A 600 -7.64 7.44 52.34
N SER A 601 -8.64 7.59 51.46
CA SER A 601 -9.58 6.52 51.11
C SER A 601 -8.92 5.32 50.45
N PHE A 602 -7.87 5.53 49.63
CA PHE A 602 -7.10 4.44 49.02
C PHE A 602 -6.17 3.74 50.01
N ALA A 603 -5.52 4.50 50.90
CA ALA A 603 -4.74 3.93 52.00
C ALA A 603 -5.61 3.05 52.91
N ARG A 604 -6.86 3.49 53.20
CA ARG A 604 -7.86 2.65 53.88
C ARG A 604 -8.27 1.42 53.07
N GLN A 605 -8.46 1.53 51.76
CA GLN A 605 -8.87 0.42 50.91
C GLN A 605 -7.77 -0.65 50.76
N ILE A 606 -6.49 -0.24 50.62
CA ILE A 606 -5.33 -1.13 50.70
C ILE A 606 -5.29 -1.83 52.05
N LYS A 607 -5.47 -1.09 53.15
CA LYS A 607 -5.49 -1.64 54.52
C LYS A 607 -6.59 -2.70 54.68
N THR A 608 -7.78 -2.49 54.12
CA THR A 608 -8.89 -3.46 54.14
C THR A 608 -8.66 -4.66 53.21
N SER A 609 -8.08 -4.46 52.01
CA SER A 609 -7.78 -5.54 51.06
C SER A 609 -6.59 -6.42 51.49
N LEU A 610 -5.64 -5.86 52.24
CA LEU A 610 -4.51 -6.59 52.81
C LEU A 610 -4.86 -7.29 54.14
N ALA A 611 -5.83 -6.79 54.90
CA ALA A 611 -6.29 -7.42 56.15
C ALA A 611 -6.87 -8.84 55.97
N GLY A 612 -7.19 -9.25 54.74
CA GLY A 612 -7.71 -10.58 54.41
C GLY A 612 -6.70 -11.54 53.76
N ARG A 613 -5.43 -11.15 53.59
CA ARG A 613 -4.40 -11.99 52.95
C ARG A 613 -3.25 -12.24 53.91
N SER A 614 -2.86 -13.51 54.08
CA SER A 614 -1.64 -13.89 54.80
C SER A 614 -0.43 -13.39 54.02
N LEU A 615 0.15 -12.28 54.46
CA LEU A 615 1.39 -11.74 53.92
C LEU A 615 2.54 -12.25 54.77
N ASP A 616 3.66 -12.61 54.13
CA ASP A 616 4.88 -12.93 54.86
C ASP A 616 5.41 -11.70 55.63
N ALA A 617 6.29 -11.94 56.59
CA ALA A 617 6.83 -10.90 57.47
C ALA A 617 7.64 -9.82 56.72
N GLU A 618 8.10 -10.09 55.50
CA GLU A 618 8.83 -9.13 54.69
C GLU A 618 7.88 -8.16 53.99
N HIS A 619 6.78 -8.66 53.43
CA HIS A 619 5.70 -7.84 52.91
C HIS A 619 5.02 -7.02 54.00
N HIS A 620 4.86 -7.56 55.21
CA HIS A 620 4.31 -6.79 56.34
C HIS A 620 5.18 -5.58 56.69
N ARG A 621 6.51 -5.78 56.79
CA ARG A 621 7.46 -4.68 57.05
C ARG A 621 7.47 -3.63 55.95
N HIS A 622 7.35 -4.04 54.69
CA HIS A 622 7.26 -3.10 53.56
C HIS A 622 5.95 -2.30 53.59
N VAL A 623 4.83 -2.92 53.91
CA VAL A 623 3.54 -2.25 54.05
C VAL A 623 3.54 -1.30 55.24
N GLU A 624 4.15 -1.68 56.36
CA GLU A 624 4.31 -0.79 57.52
C GLU A 624 5.21 0.41 57.21
N ALA A 625 6.32 0.22 56.50
CA ALA A 625 7.18 1.33 56.07
C ALA A 625 6.46 2.32 55.14
N ILE A 626 5.69 1.80 54.18
CA ILE A 626 4.85 2.63 53.29
C ILE A 626 3.76 3.35 54.10
N MET A 627 3.17 2.70 55.10
CA MET A 627 2.16 3.30 55.97
C MET A 627 2.75 4.40 56.85
N GLU A 628 3.95 4.22 57.37
CA GLU A 628 4.65 5.21 58.20
C GLU A 628 5.03 6.45 57.38
N ASP A 629 5.48 6.27 56.14
CA ASP A 629 5.77 7.37 55.21
C ASP A 629 4.50 8.13 54.80
N LEU A 630 3.38 7.42 54.59
CA LEU A 630 2.07 8.05 54.34
C LEU A 630 1.53 8.81 55.57
N GLN A 631 1.83 8.33 56.78
CA GLN A 631 1.40 8.95 58.03
C GLN A 631 2.23 10.21 58.38
N LYS A 632 3.49 10.25 57.96
CA LYS A 632 4.34 11.45 58.01
C LYS A 632 3.88 12.54 57.03
N LEU A 633 3.13 12.17 55.99
CA LEU A 633 2.56 13.10 55.00
C LEU A 633 1.23 13.73 55.44
N SER A 634 0.49 13.15 56.40
CA SER A 634 -0.90 13.52 56.71
C SER A 634 -1.10 14.62 57.77
N VAL A 635 -0.03 15.22 58.31
CA VAL A 635 -0.11 16.12 59.48
C VAL A 635 -0.33 17.61 59.13
N SER A 636 -0.42 18.00 57.86
CA SER A 636 -0.72 19.41 57.51
C SER A 636 -2.05 19.57 56.78
N THR A 637 -2.97 20.27 57.45
CA THR A 637 -4.21 20.92 56.93
C THR A 637 -5.51 20.10 56.96
N ARG A 638 -6.30 20.29 58.03
CA ARG A 638 -7.76 20.12 58.02
C ARG A 638 -8.42 21.49 57.91
N THR A 639 -9.08 21.81 56.81
CA THR A 639 -10.42 22.46 56.79
C THR A 639 -10.97 22.64 55.36
N ALA A 640 -12.28 22.34 55.25
CA ALA A 640 -13.29 22.89 54.34
C ALA A 640 -13.56 22.27 52.94
N HIS A 641 -14.87 22.03 52.77
CA HIS A 641 -15.70 21.93 51.56
C HIS A 641 -15.95 20.58 50.86
N ALA A 642 -17.09 20.02 51.26
CA ALA A 642 -18.00 19.24 50.43
C ALA A 642 -18.80 20.15 49.48
N THR A 643 -18.90 19.79 48.20
CA THR A 643 -20.13 19.64 47.39
C THR A 643 -19.82 19.57 45.89
N GLN A 644 -20.65 18.79 45.17
CA GLN A 644 -20.91 18.76 43.72
C GLN A 644 -19.94 17.98 42.79
N ASP A 645 -20.26 16.69 42.62
CA ASP A 645 -20.03 15.93 41.38
C ASP A 645 -21.39 15.76 40.66
N SER A 646 -21.55 16.35 39.47
CA SER A 646 -22.57 15.95 38.49
C SER A 646 -21.91 15.89 37.11
N ALA A 647 -21.26 14.76 36.86
CA ALA A 647 -20.72 14.39 35.55
C ALA A 647 -21.86 14.02 34.59
N SER A 648 -21.71 14.46 33.35
CA SER A 648 -22.68 14.42 32.27
C SER A 648 -23.16 13.02 31.87
N ASP A 649 -24.44 12.73 32.11
CA ASP A 649 -25.21 11.67 31.46
C ASP A 649 -25.47 12.05 29.99
N ALA A 650 -24.54 11.70 29.09
CA ALA A 650 -24.88 11.66 27.67
C ALA A 650 -25.74 10.41 27.43
N PRO A 651 -26.98 10.54 26.93
CA PRO A 651 -27.88 9.40 26.80
C PRO A 651 -27.33 8.38 25.80
N GLU A 652 -27.13 7.15 26.27
CA GLU A 652 -26.70 6.01 25.45
C GLU A 652 -27.58 5.89 24.20
N LYS A 653 -26.95 5.73 23.04
CA LYS A 653 -27.64 5.58 21.75
C LYS A 653 -27.75 4.10 21.40
N ALA A 654 -28.94 3.66 20.97
CA ALA A 654 -29.19 2.29 20.55
C ALA A 654 -28.85 2.08 19.07
N CYS A 655 -28.18 0.97 18.75
CA CYS A 655 -27.92 0.56 17.39
C CYS A 655 -29.24 0.30 16.63
N ALA A 656 -29.42 0.88 15.45
CA ALA A 656 -30.63 0.70 14.64
C ALA A 656 -30.88 -0.76 14.23
N LYS A 657 -29.81 -1.56 14.08
CA LYS A 657 -29.90 -2.98 13.68
C LYS A 657 -30.07 -3.95 14.85
N CYS A 658 -29.13 -3.96 15.79
CA CYS A 658 -29.09 -4.94 16.88
C CYS A 658 -29.67 -4.44 18.21
N ARG A 659 -30.07 -3.16 18.29
CA ARG A 659 -30.65 -2.50 19.46
C ARG A 659 -29.74 -2.42 20.70
N THR A 660 -28.51 -2.94 20.63
CA THR A 660 -27.51 -2.75 21.69
C THR A 660 -27.24 -1.27 21.92
N ARG A 661 -27.32 -0.85 23.19
CA ARG A 661 -26.92 0.49 23.62
C ARG A 661 -25.41 0.52 23.82
N THR A 662 -24.76 1.50 23.23
CA THR A 662 -23.31 1.67 23.35
C THR A 662 -22.95 3.14 23.27
N SER A 663 -21.98 3.57 24.07
CA SER A 663 -21.39 4.91 24.01
C SER A 663 -20.61 5.16 22.72
N PHE A 664 -20.28 4.11 21.96
CA PHE A 664 -19.45 4.18 20.75
C PHE A 664 -20.24 4.06 19.43
N ALA A 665 -21.56 4.27 19.46
CA ALA A 665 -22.37 4.14 18.26
C ALA A 665 -22.04 5.26 17.24
N LYS A 666 -21.67 4.90 16.02
CA LYS A 666 -21.39 5.84 14.93
C LYS A 666 -22.67 6.20 14.19
N ARG A 667 -22.83 7.48 13.82
CA ARG A 667 -23.95 7.95 12.99
C ARG A 667 -23.77 7.49 11.54
N CYS A 668 -24.87 7.20 10.86
CA CYS A 668 -24.86 7.05 9.39
C CYS A 668 -24.32 8.34 8.76
N SER A 669 -23.31 8.24 7.89
CA SER A 669 -22.65 9.40 7.26
C SER A 669 -23.58 10.16 6.30
N GLY A 670 -24.56 9.48 5.68
CA GLY A 670 -25.55 10.09 4.80
C GLY A 670 -26.58 10.91 5.58
N CYS A 671 -27.53 10.24 6.25
CA CYS A 671 -28.65 10.94 6.90
C CYS A 671 -28.32 11.51 8.30
N LYS A 672 -27.27 11.05 8.97
CA LYS A 672 -26.91 11.40 10.36
C LYS A 672 -28.00 11.15 11.43
N VAL A 673 -29.12 10.48 11.06
CA VAL A 673 -30.26 10.22 11.95
C VAL A 673 -30.11 8.92 12.75
N VAL A 674 -29.64 7.85 12.13
CA VAL A 674 -29.51 6.52 12.77
C VAL A 674 -28.09 6.24 13.23
N TYR A 675 -27.97 5.42 14.28
CA TYR A 675 -26.70 5.04 14.91
C TYR A 675 -26.44 3.53 14.74
N TYR A 676 -25.19 3.15 14.52
CA TYR A 676 -24.76 1.75 14.42
C TYR A 676 -23.58 1.49 15.34
N CYS A 677 -23.56 0.34 16.00
CA CYS A 677 -22.41 -0.08 16.83
C CYS A 677 -21.18 -0.49 15.99
N GLY A 678 -21.32 -0.64 14.66
CA GLY A 678 -20.25 -1.00 13.75
C GLY A 678 -20.71 -1.11 12.30
N VAL A 679 -19.74 -1.25 11.39
CA VAL A 679 -19.98 -1.33 9.92
C VAL A 679 -20.83 -2.54 9.54
N ASP A 680 -20.73 -3.66 10.26
CA ASP A 680 -21.53 -4.85 9.99
C ASP A 680 -23.03 -4.61 10.24
N CYS A 681 -23.36 -3.90 11.32
CA CYS A 681 -24.74 -3.53 11.62
C CYS A 681 -25.29 -2.54 10.59
N GLN A 682 -24.46 -1.61 10.12
CA GLN A 682 -24.82 -0.69 9.04
C GLN A 682 -25.07 -1.44 7.72
N ARG A 683 -24.17 -2.35 7.29
CA ARG A 683 -24.32 -3.17 6.07
C ARG A 683 -25.57 -4.06 6.13
N LYS A 684 -25.85 -4.68 7.28
CA LYS A 684 -27.04 -5.51 7.50
C LYS A 684 -28.35 -4.73 7.53
N ASP A 685 -28.31 -3.43 7.78
CA ASP A 685 -29.48 -2.54 7.79
C ASP A 685 -29.64 -1.77 6.48
N TRP A 686 -28.57 -1.62 5.69
CA TRP A 686 -28.53 -0.83 4.47
C TRP A 686 -29.66 -1.12 3.46
N PRO A 687 -30.04 -2.38 3.16
CA PRO A 687 -31.13 -2.64 2.23
C PRO A 687 -32.47 -2.00 2.64
N LYS A 688 -32.71 -1.86 3.96
CA LYS A 688 -33.91 -1.19 4.51
C LYS A 688 -33.69 0.31 4.70
N HIS A 689 -32.50 0.70 5.18
CA HIS A 689 -32.20 2.09 5.49
C HIS A 689 -31.98 2.96 4.24
N ARG A 690 -31.56 2.41 3.09
CA ARG A 690 -31.16 3.18 1.90
C ARG A 690 -32.23 4.15 1.39
N THR A 691 -33.50 3.77 1.43
CA THR A 691 -34.62 4.64 1.00
C THR A 691 -34.76 5.85 1.94
N ASP A 692 -34.73 5.61 3.25
CA ASP A 692 -34.85 6.64 4.28
C ASP A 692 -33.59 7.51 4.38
N CYS A 693 -32.43 6.92 4.04
CA CYS A 693 -31.16 7.62 4.03
C CYS A 693 -31.15 8.70 2.96
N LYS A 694 -31.64 8.36 1.75
CA LYS A 694 -31.70 9.30 0.62
C LYS A 694 -32.70 10.43 0.85
N SER A 695 -33.84 10.17 1.48
CA SER A 695 -34.84 11.21 1.75
C SER A 695 -34.40 12.20 2.83
N ARG A 696 -33.38 11.87 3.63
CA ARG A 696 -32.88 12.65 4.76
C ARG A 696 -31.41 13.10 4.59
N ALA A 697 -30.77 12.76 3.49
CA ALA A 697 -29.42 13.23 3.16
C ALA A 697 -29.55 14.63 2.56
N SER A 698 -29.49 15.64 3.43
CA SER A 698 -29.40 17.06 3.05
C SER A 698 -27.95 17.54 3.11
#